data_AF-A0A1W4WPQ0-F1
#
_entry.id   AF-A0A1W4WPQ0-F1
#
_cell.length_a   1.000
_cell.length_b   1.000
_cell.length_c   1.000
_cell.angle_alpha   90.00
_cell.angle_beta   90.00
_cell.angle_gamma   90.00
#
_symmetry.space_group_name_H-M   'P 1'
#
loop_
_entity.id
_entity.type
_entity.pdbx_description
1 polymer ?
#
loop_
_entity_poly.entity_id
_entity_poly.type
_entity_poly.pdbx_seq_one_letter_code
_entity_poly.pdbx_strand_id
1 'polypeptide(L)'
;MAFKVEYPAKMKENFLDVDSIVDIDISSEEEEEPCGSECTSSARNRSLSVQDIWNNEDVINDLEPFQKIEEIEELIDQENVEFLSKLTTKSAKTALLMSAWLGNEKCLKFLLDHHRVPVNCTDNNGRTPLHLASCSGSVECVKRLLDAGAKVTIWDNAHKATPLHCAASRGHLSVLRMLIRHGANVDAGQNIKSPLYYAVRSLAVECVRELLEVGANPNTLQVFTETPLHVAASLGSYEIIKLLIDHGAAVNVQCGSQKTTALHLVAEDGNPELARLLLDAGAHISATNRKLQTPLHLAALSQCVEIVELLLSRGADPNASDANGRTPLHGAIVKISDSCDCVKVLLNAGANVNKPDIFGYTPLHLAALNEYSACVILFLNHGGDVTLRTKGGVSVLTFITRRTPDVIPKYIEKFDSSIKVNDHEIGDVDCELKLDFRVLVPTMGRGETDLLLNFIEVGHREVLQHPLCETFLHLKWKRIRKFFFLGLFYNALSVFLYTAYVIGVFLRDCPFTKDPFSECEVYILTKVCGYVLLFLNVVTMFKEIFQLSHGRIVYVKEWENWLQWATVIAIYLSVSPTNQMNIRKIVTTWQHHVAAIGIFFAWFELMMIVGRFPMFGLYVQMFTTVTINFSKFFFAYSCLLIAFGLSFGVLFANYPSFMNTYWGLLKTIIMMTGELEFEDIFYATTDYPILYPITSHLMFLAFVILVTLVLSNLMVGLAVSDIQGLQKSAGLDRLVRQAELVAHLESLLFSRLLQCLPNKVLAFLYGHALLLKSQYHWALYIRPNDPREERIPKDLVRNIYQLVIEKRDKPKIGKKQVDLDHWKNKFTTRTDGNSSYISRNNKKQSYKRQMQQLLKETQEFCKYLQQRLDVLEDT
;
A
#
# COMPACT_ATOMS: atom_id res chain seq x y z
N MET A 1 8.43 -11.18 37.75
CA MET A 1 8.86 -11.95 36.56
C MET A 1 7.68 -12.06 35.61
N ALA A 2 7.68 -11.24 34.57
CA ALA A 2 6.62 -11.17 33.57
C ALA A 2 6.88 -12.21 32.47
N PHE A 3 5.98 -13.18 32.32
CA PHE A 3 6.02 -14.13 31.21
C PHE A 3 5.13 -13.66 30.07
N LYS A 4 5.80 -13.50 28.92
CA LYS A 4 5.26 -13.38 27.56
C LYS A 4 4.24 -14.49 27.29
N VAL A 5 3.09 -14.12 26.75
CA VAL A 5 2.15 -15.06 26.12
C VAL A 5 2.70 -15.43 24.74
N GLU A 6 3.07 -16.70 24.59
CA GLU A 6 3.52 -17.31 23.33
C GLU A 6 2.34 -17.54 22.36
N TYR A 7 2.46 -16.98 21.16
CA TYR A 7 1.70 -17.36 19.97
C TYR A 7 2.34 -18.58 19.29
N PRO A 8 1.56 -19.47 18.63
CA PRO A 8 2.06 -20.74 18.11
C PRO A 8 3.12 -20.57 17.01
N ALA A 9 4.27 -21.22 17.22
CA ALA A 9 5.51 -21.13 16.47
C ALA A 9 5.56 -21.94 15.16
N LYS A 10 4.48 -22.01 14.37
CA LYS A 10 4.49 -22.67 13.04
C LYS A 10 4.02 -21.80 11.87
N MET A 11 4.09 -20.49 12.06
CA MET A 11 4.05 -19.47 11.00
C MET A 11 5.19 -18.45 11.21
N LYS A 12 6.30 -18.90 11.80
CA LYS A 12 7.48 -18.07 12.14
C LYS A 12 8.75 -18.45 11.39
N GLU A 13 8.70 -19.41 10.47
CA GLU A 13 9.86 -19.80 9.65
C GLU A 13 9.75 -19.40 8.17
N ASN A 14 8.82 -18.50 7.81
CA ASN A 14 8.76 -17.88 6.47
C ASN A 14 8.26 -16.43 6.51
N PHE A 15 8.54 -15.71 7.61
CA PHE A 15 8.35 -14.26 7.67
C PHE A 15 9.72 -13.61 7.63
N LEU A 16 10.18 -13.35 6.41
CA LEU A 16 11.36 -12.55 6.13
C LEU A 16 11.25 -11.20 6.86
N ASP A 17 12.32 -10.87 7.57
CA ASP A 17 12.59 -9.59 8.20
C ASP A 17 12.27 -8.43 7.24
N VAL A 18 11.26 -7.63 7.56
CA VAL A 18 10.91 -6.42 6.80
C VAL A 18 11.92 -5.29 7.03
N ASP A 19 12.87 -5.49 7.95
CA ASP A 19 14.05 -4.64 8.15
C ASP A 19 15.30 -5.16 7.40
N SER A 20 15.18 -6.24 6.61
CA SER A 20 16.27 -6.80 5.76
C SER A 20 16.07 -6.54 4.25
N ILE A 21 15.11 -5.69 3.87
CA ILE A 21 14.91 -5.26 2.47
C ILE A 21 15.65 -3.93 2.20
N VAL A 22 16.78 -3.77 2.86
CA VAL A 22 17.84 -2.80 2.57
C VAL A 22 19.09 -3.67 2.47
N ASP A 23 19.75 -3.63 1.32
CA ASP A 23 20.88 -4.48 0.90
C ASP A 23 20.48 -5.84 0.26
N ILE A 24 19.98 -5.78 -0.97
CA ILE A 24 20.18 -6.89 -1.93
C ILE A 24 21.40 -6.53 -2.75
N ASP A 25 22.55 -7.07 -2.32
CA ASP A 25 23.70 -7.32 -3.17
C ASP A 25 23.29 -8.28 -4.29
N ILE A 26 23.47 -7.81 -5.52
CA ILE A 26 23.33 -8.58 -6.75
C ILE A 26 24.67 -9.30 -6.95
N SER A 27 24.72 -10.59 -6.66
CA SER A 27 25.80 -11.46 -7.15
C SER A 27 25.26 -12.83 -7.56
N SER A 28 25.05 -12.98 -8.87
CA SER A 28 25.34 -14.21 -9.60
C SER A 28 25.51 -13.82 -11.07
N GLU A 29 26.71 -14.10 -11.57
CA GLU A 29 27.19 -13.81 -12.91
C GLU A 29 26.35 -14.55 -13.96
N GLU A 30 25.77 -13.82 -14.89
CA GLU A 30 25.69 -14.18 -16.31
C GLU A 30 25.43 -12.87 -17.10
N GLU A 31 26.21 -12.68 -18.16
CA GLU A 31 26.53 -11.42 -18.84
C GLU A 31 25.31 -10.67 -19.44
N GLU A 32 24.86 -9.56 -18.82
CA GLU A 32 24.10 -8.50 -19.52
C GLU A 32 24.45 -7.10 -18.96
N GLU A 33 24.69 -6.15 -19.88
CA GLU A 33 25.16 -4.77 -19.64
C GLU A 33 24.22 -3.92 -18.75
N PRO A 34 24.75 -2.99 -17.93
CA PRO A 34 24.02 -2.45 -16.78
C PRO A 34 22.98 -1.38 -17.15
N CYS A 35 21.71 -1.64 -16.81
CA CYS A 35 20.68 -0.62 -16.61
C CYS A 35 20.76 -0.05 -15.19
N GLY A 36 21.48 1.06 -15.01
CA GLY A 36 21.47 1.86 -13.78
C GLY A 36 20.35 2.91 -13.79
N SER A 37 19.30 2.72 -12.99
CA SER A 37 18.34 3.77 -12.64
C SER A 37 18.55 4.22 -11.19
N GLU A 38 19.58 5.02 -10.96
CA GLU A 38 19.65 5.88 -9.78
C GLU A 38 18.74 7.09 -10.02
N CYS A 39 17.54 7.07 -9.40
CA CYS A 39 16.74 8.27 -9.20
C CYS A 39 17.28 9.05 -8.01
N THR A 40 18.43 9.70 -8.19
CA THR A 40 18.79 10.89 -7.44
C THR A 40 18.35 12.09 -8.28
N SER A 41 17.23 12.73 -7.92
CA SER A 41 17.01 14.12 -8.33
C SER A 41 17.89 15.00 -7.44
N SER A 42 19.20 14.97 -7.69
CA SER A 42 19.96 16.21 -7.58
C SER A 42 19.25 17.20 -8.50
N ALA A 43 19.19 18.47 -8.11
CA ALA A 43 18.85 19.53 -9.04
C ALA A 43 19.76 19.35 -10.27
N ARG A 44 19.23 18.73 -11.33
CA ARG A 44 19.91 18.58 -12.60
C ARG A 44 19.82 19.95 -13.24
N ASN A 45 20.65 20.86 -12.75
CA ASN A 45 21.26 21.83 -13.62
C ASN A 45 21.97 21.00 -14.69
N ARG A 46 21.25 20.67 -15.77
CA ARG A 46 21.89 20.44 -17.06
C ARG A 46 22.47 21.80 -17.46
N SER A 47 23.55 22.21 -16.78
CA SER A 47 24.52 23.11 -17.35
C SER A 47 25.21 22.31 -18.45
N LEU A 48 24.47 22.07 -19.55
CA LEU A 48 25.05 21.64 -20.80
C LEU A 48 26.03 22.76 -21.14
N SER A 49 27.31 22.50 -20.89
CA SER A 49 28.36 23.42 -21.29
C SER A 49 28.23 23.65 -22.79
N VAL A 50 28.36 24.90 -23.21
CA VAL A 50 28.45 25.26 -24.64
C VAL A 50 29.66 24.50 -25.17
N GLN A 51 29.38 23.40 -25.85
CA GLN A 51 30.42 22.50 -26.32
C GLN A 51 30.70 22.91 -27.77
N ASP A 52 31.86 23.53 -27.96
CA ASP A 52 32.34 23.95 -29.27
C ASP A 52 32.60 22.72 -30.16
N ILE A 53 32.66 22.95 -31.49
CA ILE A 53 33.03 21.90 -32.45
C ILE A 53 34.45 21.39 -32.17
N TRP A 54 35.37 22.29 -31.80
CA TRP A 54 36.75 21.96 -31.43
C TRP A 54 37.12 22.61 -30.10
N ASN A 55 37.84 21.89 -29.26
CA ASN A 55 38.49 22.48 -28.10
C ASN A 55 39.74 23.24 -28.56
N ASN A 56 40.05 24.34 -27.88
CA ASN A 56 41.22 25.16 -28.24
C ASN A 56 42.53 24.36 -28.12
N GLU A 57 42.66 23.50 -27.09
CA GLU A 57 43.83 22.64 -26.89
C GLU A 57 43.96 21.59 -27.99
N ASP A 58 42.86 20.96 -28.42
CA ASP A 58 42.89 19.96 -29.50
C ASP A 58 43.34 20.57 -30.82
N VAL A 59 42.89 21.79 -31.13
CA VAL A 59 43.31 22.50 -32.34
C VAL A 59 44.81 22.79 -32.32
N ILE A 60 45.35 23.22 -31.17
CA ILE A 60 46.78 23.50 -31.01
C ILE A 60 47.59 22.20 -31.11
N ASN A 61 47.18 21.14 -30.41
CA ASN A 61 47.84 19.82 -30.45
C ASN A 61 47.80 19.16 -31.83
N ASP A 62 46.73 19.35 -32.60
CA ASP A 62 46.63 18.86 -33.99
C ASP A 62 47.58 19.61 -34.94
N LEU A 63 47.92 20.86 -34.58
CA LEU A 63 48.93 21.64 -35.26
C LEU A 63 50.33 21.20 -34.77
N GLU A 64 50.56 20.93 -33.48
CA GLU A 64 51.87 20.53 -32.88
C GLU A 64 52.78 19.53 -33.63
N PRO A 65 52.31 18.53 -34.41
CA PRO A 65 53.18 17.64 -35.17
C PRO A 65 54.12 18.33 -36.19
N PHE A 66 53.97 19.63 -36.47
CA PHE A 66 54.92 20.39 -37.27
C PHE A 66 56.04 20.97 -36.38
N GLN A 67 57.27 20.45 -36.48
CA GLN A 67 58.44 20.99 -35.77
C GLN A 67 58.49 22.53 -35.87
N LYS A 68 58.46 23.22 -34.70
CA LYS A 68 58.59 24.69 -34.46
C LYS A 68 57.30 25.52 -34.33
N ILE A 69 56.25 25.03 -33.66
CA ILE A 69 55.00 25.81 -33.50
C ILE A 69 55.09 26.93 -32.48
N GLU A 70 55.71 26.72 -31.32
CA GLU A 70 55.92 27.77 -30.32
C GLU A 70 56.71 28.95 -30.92
N GLU A 71 57.76 28.67 -31.71
CA GLU A 71 58.51 29.69 -32.43
C GLU A 71 57.64 30.44 -33.45
N ILE A 72 56.77 29.74 -34.19
CA ILE A 72 55.89 30.36 -35.19
C ILE A 72 54.78 31.17 -34.52
N GLU A 73 54.25 30.72 -33.38
CA GLU A 73 53.25 31.42 -32.58
C GLU A 73 53.80 32.73 -32.04
N GLU A 74 54.97 32.71 -31.38
CA GLU A 74 55.66 33.93 -30.92
C GLU A 74 55.93 34.91 -32.08
N LEU A 75 56.31 34.40 -33.25
CA LEU A 75 56.59 35.23 -34.44
C LEU A 75 55.33 35.87 -35.04
N ILE A 76 54.19 35.18 -34.97
CA ILE A 76 52.90 35.73 -35.42
C ILE A 76 52.39 36.76 -34.41
N ASP A 77 52.55 36.53 -33.11
CA ASP A 77 52.18 37.48 -32.06
C ASP A 77 53.02 38.76 -32.11
N GLN A 78 54.30 38.66 -32.50
CA GLN A 78 55.19 39.81 -32.70
C GLN A 78 54.98 40.53 -34.05
N GLU A 79 54.04 40.08 -34.89
CA GLU A 79 53.80 40.59 -36.26
C GLU A 79 55.06 40.65 -37.15
N ASN A 80 56.06 39.78 -36.95
CA ASN A 80 57.36 39.89 -37.62
C ASN A 80 57.34 39.34 -39.07
N VAL A 81 56.92 40.19 -40.00
CA VAL A 81 56.71 39.87 -41.42
C VAL A 81 58.02 39.49 -42.15
N GLU A 82 59.16 40.02 -41.75
CA GLU A 82 60.44 39.84 -42.44
C GLU A 82 61.00 38.42 -42.28
N PHE A 83 60.78 37.79 -41.13
CA PHE A 83 61.20 36.40 -40.87
C PHE A 83 60.25 35.37 -41.50
N LEU A 84 58.96 35.70 -41.63
CA LEU A 84 57.97 34.86 -42.33
C LEU A 84 58.39 34.60 -43.80
N SER A 85 59.12 35.53 -44.43
CA SER A 85 59.61 35.41 -45.81
C SER A 85 60.65 34.30 -46.03
N LYS A 86 61.30 33.82 -44.96
CA LYS A 86 62.37 32.80 -45.00
C LYS A 86 61.85 31.39 -44.72
N LEU A 87 60.55 31.23 -44.47
CA LEU A 87 59.95 29.95 -44.13
C LEU A 87 59.92 28.99 -45.33
N THR A 88 60.16 27.71 -45.06
CA THR A 88 59.97 26.63 -46.04
C THR A 88 58.49 26.46 -46.41
N THR A 89 58.19 25.84 -47.55
CA THR A 89 56.80 25.64 -48.02
C THR A 89 55.93 24.80 -47.06
N LYS A 90 56.51 23.93 -46.23
CA LYS A 90 55.76 23.21 -45.18
C LYS A 90 55.50 24.08 -43.96
N SER A 91 56.51 24.80 -43.46
CA SER A 91 56.35 25.70 -42.31
C SER A 91 55.47 26.92 -42.64
N ALA A 92 55.46 27.38 -43.89
CA ALA A 92 54.56 28.44 -44.36
C ALA A 92 53.07 28.02 -44.39
N LYS A 93 52.77 26.72 -44.61
CA LYS A 93 51.40 26.18 -44.48
C LYS A 93 50.93 26.21 -43.02
N THR A 94 51.77 25.75 -42.11
CA THR A 94 51.49 25.79 -40.66
C THR A 94 51.31 27.22 -40.17
N ALA A 95 52.18 28.15 -40.59
CA ALA A 95 52.05 29.57 -40.27
C ALA A 95 50.75 30.19 -40.84
N LEU A 96 50.29 29.76 -42.02
CA LEU A 96 49.01 30.22 -42.58
C LEU A 96 47.80 29.71 -41.77
N LEU A 97 47.83 28.45 -41.33
CA LEU A 97 46.78 27.88 -40.48
C LEU A 97 46.76 28.55 -39.09
N MET A 98 47.93 28.78 -38.49
CA MET A 98 48.05 29.42 -37.17
C MET A 98 47.65 30.90 -37.22
N SER A 99 48.07 31.64 -38.26
CA SER A 99 47.65 33.04 -38.43
C SER A 99 46.13 33.17 -38.64
N ALA A 100 45.48 32.20 -39.29
CA ALA A 100 44.03 32.14 -39.40
C ALA A 100 43.35 31.83 -38.05
N TRP A 101 43.91 30.92 -37.25
CA TRP A 101 43.41 30.59 -35.91
C TRP A 101 43.54 31.76 -34.92
N LEU A 102 44.71 32.41 -34.89
CA LEU A 102 44.96 33.60 -34.05
C LEU A 102 44.24 34.84 -34.58
N GLY A 103 43.77 34.83 -35.82
CA GLY A 103 43.05 35.93 -36.44
C GLY A 103 43.93 37.10 -36.89
N ASN A 104 45.23 36.88 -37.11
CA ASN A 104 46.19 37.91 -37.51
C ASN A 104 46.18 38.14 -39.04
N GLU A 105 45.47 39.19 -39.49
CA GLU A 105 45.30 39.54 -40.90
C GLU A 105 46.63 39.85 -41.60
N LYS A 106 47.55 40.58 -40.94
CA LYS A 106 48.78 41.07 -41.57
C LYS A 106 49.70 39.93 -41.97
N CYS A 107 49.91 38.98 -41.05
CA CYS A 107 50.71 37.79 -41.32
C CYS A 107 50.02 36.90 -42.36
N LEU A 108 48.71 36.73 -42.27
CA LEU A 108 47.92 35.94 -43.23
C LEU A 108 48.00 36.52 -44.65
N LYS A 109 47.86 37.83 -44.80
CA LYS A 109 47.98 38.53 -46.09
C LYS A 109 49.38 38.36 -46.69
N PHE A 110 50.41 38.56 -45.88
CA PHE A 110 51.80 38.42 -46.35
C PHE A 110 52.11 37.00 -46.85
N LEU A 111 51.64 35.97 -46.13
CA LEU A 111 51.83 34.57 -46.50
C LEU A 111 51.12 34.19 -47.81
N LEU A 112 49.93 34.75 -48.05
CA LEU A 112 49.18 34.55 -49.30
C LEU A 112 49.84 35.23 -50.50
N ASP A 113 50.32 36.48 -50.32
CA ASP A 113 50.90 37.28 -51.41
C ASP A 113 52.31 36.78 -51.84
N HIS A 114 53.15 36.34 -50.89
CA HIS A 114 54.57 36.08 -51.15
C HIS A 114 54.99 34.60 -51.30
N HIS A 115 54.30 33.64 -50.67
CA HIS A 115 54.77 32.24 -50.59
C HIS A 115 54.07 31.25 -51.54
N ARG A 116 53.13 31.69 -52.41
CA ARG A 116 52.30 30.82 -53.27
C ARG A 116 51.72 29.60 -52.52
N VAL A 117 51.37 29.77 -51.25
CA VAL A 117 50.75 28.71 -50.45
C VAL A 117 49.33 28.47 -50.99
N PRO A 118 48.91 27.22 -51.23
CA PRO A 118 47.54 26.96 -51.64
C PRO A 118 46.58 27.38 -50.52
N VAL A 119 45.65 28.30 -50.83
CA VAL A 119 44.67 28.88 -49.89
C VAL A 119 43.81 27.81 -49.21
N ASN A 120 43.57 26.69 -49.90
CA ASN A 120 42.82 25.55 -49.40
C ASN A 120 43.74 24.44 -48.83
N CYS A 121 44.89 24.81 -48.25
CA CYS A 121 45.70 23.83 -47.51
C CYS A 121 44.91 23.28 -46.32
N THR A 122 45.22 22.06 -45.90
CA THR A 122 44.58 21.41 -44.76
C THR A 122 45.59 20.99 -43.71
N ASP A 123 45.18 20.99 -42.45
CA ASP A 123 45.88 20.27 -41.39
C ASP A 123 45.67 18.75 -41.50
N ASN A 124 46.18 17.98 -40.53
CA ASN A 124 46.04 16.51 -40.49
C ASN A 124 44.57 16.05 -40.37
N ASN A 125 43.69 16.92 -39.88
CA ASN A 125 42.27 16.65 -39.68
C ASN A 125 41.40 17.25 -40.79
N GLY A 126 42.00 17.73 -41.88
CA GLY A 126 41.26 18.26 -43.04
C GLY A 126 40.74 19.70 -42.86
N ARG A 127 41.11 20.40 -41.77
CA ARG A 127 40.68 21.78 -41.50
C ARG A 127 41.48 22.76 -42.36
N THR A 128 40.80 23.72 -43.00
CA THR A 128 41.43 24.76 -43.84
C THR A 128 41.68 26.06 -43.07
N PRO A 129 42.47 27.01 -43.60
CA PRO A 129 42.57 28.35 -42.99
C PRO A 129 41.21 29.02 -42.80
N LEU A 130 40.27 28.78 -43.72
CA LEU A 130 38.91 29.32 -43.64
C LEU A 130 38.12 28.72 -42.46
N HIS A 131 38.31 27.43 -42.16
CA HIS A 131 37.73 26.78 -40.99
C HIS A 131 38.21 27.43 -39.68
N LEU A 132 39.52 27.61 -39.54
CA LEU A 132 40.15 28.18 -38.34
C LEU A 132 39.78 29.66 -38.17
N ALA A 133 39.84 30.46 -39.24
CA ALA A 133 39.42 31.87 -39.23
C ALA A 133 37.92 32.04 -38.91
N SER A 134 37.08 31.11 -39.37
CA SER A 134 35.64 31.14 -39.05
C SER A 134 35.36 30.79 -37.60
N CYS A 135 36.20 29.94 -37.00
CA CYS A 135 36.13 29.61 -35.59
C CYS A 135 36.67 30.75 -34.70
N SER A 136 37.71 31.46 -35.12
CA SER A 136 38.25 32.61 -34.36
C SER A 136 37.35 33.85 -34.44
N GLY A 137 36.51 33.94 -35.48
CA GLY A 137 35.61 35.08 -35.68
C GLY A 137 36.28 36.27 -36.38
N SER A 138 37.49 36.09 -36.90
CA SER A 138 38.24 37.16 -37.58
C SER A 138 37.66 37.45 -38.97
N VAL A 139 36.78 38.45 -39.03
CA VAL A 139 36.09 38.88 -40.26
C VAL A 139 37.07 39.25 -41.37
N GLU A 140 38.15 39.95 -41.03
CA GLU A 140 39.14 40.38 -42.02
C GLU A 140 39.95 39.20 -42.57
N CYS A 141 40.34 38.23 -41.74
CA CYS A 141 40.99 37.01 -42.22
C CYS A 141 40.08 36.22 -43.16
N VAL A 142 38.81 36.04 -42.79
CA VAL A 142 37.80 35.36 -43.62
C VAL A 142 37.64 36.08 -44.97
N LYS A 143 37.54 37.41 -44.96
CA LYS A 143 37.43 38.21 -46.19
C LYS A 143 38.64 38.02 -47.12
N ARG A 144 39.85 38.12 -46.58
CA ARG A 144 41.09 37.91 -47.35
C ARG A 144 41.19 36.51 -47.95
N LEU A 145 40.82 35.49 -47.17
CA LEU A 145 40.83 34.10 -47.64
C LEU A 145 39.81 33.90 -48.76
N LEU A 146 38.61 34.49 -48.67
CA LEU A 146 37.59 34.43 -49.71
C LEU A 146 38.01 35.18 -50.98
N ASP A 147 38.60 36.38 -50.85
CA ASP A 147 39.16 37.16 -51.96
C ASP A 147 40.28 36.38 -52.69
N ALA A 148 41.06 35.58 -51.95
CA ALA A 148 42.11 34.73 -52.49
C ALA A 148 41.59 33.39 -53.10
N GLY A 149 40.27 33.16 -53.10
CA GLY A 149 39.65 31.97 -53.70
C GLY A 149 39.54 30.76 -52.77
N ALA A 150 39.43 30.96 -51.46
CA ALA A 150 39.12 29.89 -50.51
C ALA A 150 37.73 29.27 -50.81
N LYS A 151 37.64 27.94 -50.74
CA LYS A 151 36.38 27.21 -50.96
C LYS A 151 35.59 27.09 -49.66
N VAL A 152 34.36 27.61 -49.67
CA VAL A 152 33.42 27.54 -48.52
C VAL A 152 32.79 26.16 -48.30
N THR A 153 32.93 25.24 -49.26
CA THR A 153 32.26 23.93 -49.26
C THR A 153 33.13 22.78 -48.74
N ILE A 154 34.35 23.05 -48.28
CA ILE A 154 35.26 22.00 -47.76
C ILE A 154 34.75 21.53 -46.40
N TRP A 155 34.88 20.23 -46.16
CA TRP A 155 34.53 19.57 -44.90
C TRP A 155 35.80 19.14 -44.18
N ASP A 156 35.83 19.31 -42.86
CA ASP A 156 36.85 18.64 -42.04
C ASP A 156 36.61 17.12 -41.98
N ASN A 157 37.67 16.37 -41.68
CA ASN A 157 37.61 14.91 -41.58
C ASN A 157 37.13 14.46 -40.19
N ALA A 158 37.44 15.24 -39.15
CA ALA A 158 37.17 14.89 -37.76
C ALA A 158 35.68 14.98 -37.41
N HIS A 159 35.05 16.15 -37.62
CA HIS A 159 33.67 16.39 -37.19
C HIS A 159 32.67 16.46 -38.34
N LYS A 160 33.14 16.36 -39.58
CA LYS A 160 32.34 16.61 -40.79
C LYS A 160 31.64 17.97 -40.69
N ALA A 161 32.41 19.01 -40.39
CA ALA A 161 31.98 20.39 -40.27
C ALA A 161 32.54 21.20 -41.44
N THR A 162 31.76 22.18 -41.92
CA THR A 162 32.19 23.21 -42.89
C THR A 162 32.53 24.51 -42.15
N PRO A 163 33.18 25.52 -42.78
CA PRO A 163 33.45 26.80 -42.12
C PRO A 163 32.20 27.49 -41.57
N LEU A 164 31.04 27.26 -42.19
CA LEU A 164 29.75 27.77 -41.72
C LEU A 164 29.33 27.13 -40.38
N HIS A 165 29.62 25.85 -40.16
CA HIS A 165 29.36 25.19 -38.87
C HIS A 165 30.21 25.80 -37.75
N CYS A 166 31.48 26.12 -38.04
CA CYS A 166 32.40 26.74 -37.08
C CYS A 166 31.94 28.15 -36.68
N ALA A 167 31.52 28.96 -37.64
CA ALA A 167 30.96 30.28 -37.38
C ALA A 167 29.67 30.20 -36.55
N ALA A 168 28.77 29.24 -36.86
CA ALA A 168 27.53 29.01 -36.14
C ALA A 168 27.76 28.51 -34.69
N SER A 169 28.71 27.58 -34.49
CA SER A 169 29.05 27.04 -33.17
C SER A 169 29.52 28.09 -32.20
N ARG A 170 30.23 29.12 -32.67
CA ARG A 170 30.75 30.21 -31.82
C ARG A 170 29.94 31.50 -31.87
N GLY A 171 28.82 31.49 -32.61
CA GLY A 171 27.91 32.64 -32.69
C GLY A 171 28.47 33.85 -33.45
N HIS A 172 29.43 33.65 -34.36
CA HIS A 172 30.07 34.74 -35.12
C HIS A 172 29.21 35.19 -36.31
N LEU A 173 28.24 36.07 -36.04
CA LEU A 173 27.24 36.54 -36.99
C LEU A 173 27.82 37.18 -38.27
N SER A 174 28.84 38.03 -38.12
CA SER A 174 29.47 38.76 -39.22
C SER A 174 30.16 37.82 -40.21
N VAL A 175 30.89 36.83 -39.69
CA VAL A 175 31.52 35.77 -40.48
C VAL A 175 30.45 34.89 -41.14
N LEU A 176 29.41 34.51 -40.40
CA LEU A 176 28.31 33.68 -40.90
C LEU A 176 27.63 34.34 -42.11
N ARG A 177 27.26 35.62 -42.03
CA ARG A 177 26.69 36.38 -43.17
C ARG A 177 27.65 36.43 -44.37
N MET A 178 28.94 36.57 -44.13
CA MET A 178 29.94 36.61 -45.20
C MET A 178 30.04 35.27 -45.93
N LEU A 179 30.12 34.16 -45.19
CA LEU A 179 30.18 32.82 -45.77
C LEU A 179 28.92 32.51 -46.61
N ILE A 180 27.74 32.88 -46.11
CA ILE A 180 26.46 32.70 -46.82
C ILE A 180 26.46 33.49 -48.16
N ARG A 181 26.89 34.75 -48.15
CA ARG A 181 27.00 35.58 -49.37
C ARG A 181 27.94 35.01 -50.41
N HIS A 182 28.99 34.30 -49.98
CA HIS A 182 29.94 33.62 -50.86
C HIS A 182 29.51 32.18 -51.24
N GLY A 183 28.24 31.83 -51.05
CA GLY A 183 27.66 30.58 -51.54
C GLY A 183 27.83 29.37 -50.61
N ALA A 184 28.02 29.59 -49.30
CA ALA A 184 28.01 28.49 -48.34
C ALA A 184 26.61 27.84 -48.29
N ASN A 185 26.57 26.50 -48.31
CA ASN A 185 25.32 25.76 -48.18
C ASN A 185 24.81 25.85 -46.72
N VAL A 186 23.69 26.54 -46.53
CA VAL A 186 23.03 26.74 -45.23
C VAL A 186 22.56 25.42 -44.61
N ASP A 187 22.15 24.49 -45.46
CA ASP A 187 21.70 23.15 -45.08
C ASP A 187 22.81 22.10 -45.24
N ALA A 188 24.08 22.50 -45.13
CA ALA A 188 25.17 21.54 -45.10
C ALA A 188 24.95 20.55 -43.95
N GLY A 189 25.02 19.24 -44.21
CA GLY A 189 25.00 18.25 -43.14
C GLY A 189 23.63 17.93 -42.56
N GLN A 190 22.56 18.03 -43.35
CA GLN A 190 21.19 17.65 -42.93
C GLN A 190 21.10 16.25 -42.27
N ASN A 191 21.95 15.29 -42.69
CA ASN A 191 21.98 13.93 -42.13
C ASN A 191 22.92 13.77 -40.92
N ILE A 192 23.65 14.81 -40.49
CA ILE A 192 24.61 14.73 -39.38
C ILE A 192 24.22 15.77 -38.33
N LYS A 193 24.73 16.99 -38.47
CA LYS A 193 24.47 18.15 -37.62
C LYS A 193 24.50 19.35 -38.53
N SER A 194 23.41 20.10 -38.61
CA SER A 194 23.32 21.30 -39.44
C SER A 194 24.02 22.50 -38.78
N PRO A 195 24.40 23.55 -39.53
CA PRO A 195 24.86 24.81 -38.95
C PRO A 195 23.83 25.39 -37.97
N LEU A 196 22.53 25.26 -38.30
CA LEU A 196 21.44 25.67 -37.42
C LEU A 196 21.47 24.95 -36.07
N TYR A 197 21.74 23.63 -36.05
CA TYR A 197 21.89 22.91 -34.79
C TYR A 197 23.01 23.45 -33.91
N TYR A 198 24.18 23.74 -34.49
CA TYR A 198 25.30 24.29 -33.72
C TYR A 198 25.00 25.69 -33.19
N ALA A 199 24.31 26.53 -33.97
CA ALA A 199 23.85 27.84 -33.50
C ALA A 199 22.83 27.74 -32.35
N VAL A 200 21.92 26.76 -32.39
CA VAL A 200 20.97 26.50 -31.30
C VAL A 200 21.69 26.00 -30.06
N ARG A 201 22.64 25.06 -30.22
CA ARG A 201 23.41 24.47 -29.10
C ARG A 201 24.31 25.50 -28.40
N SER A 202 24.79 26.49 -29.13
CA SER A 202 25.59 27.60 -28.59
C SER A 202 24.76 28.77 -28.06
N LEU A 203 23.42 28.67 -28.13
CA LEU A 203 22.48 29.75 -27.75
C LEU A 203 22.70 31.05 -28.54
N ALA A 204 23.24 30.96 -29.76
CA ALA A 204 23.52 32.11 -30.62
C ALA A 204 22.25 32.59 -31.36
N VAL A 205 21.37 33.29 -30.66
CA VAL A 205 20.05 33.75 -31.14
C VAL A 205 20.12 34.48 -32.48
N GLU A 206 21.08 35.40 -32.65
CA GLU A 206 21.23 36.18 -33.88
C GLU A 206 21.69 35.32 -35.07
N CYS A 207 22.53 34.32 -34.83
CA CYS A 207 22.92 33.38 -35.89
C CYS A 207 21.75 32.45 -36.28
N VAL A 208 20.94 32.03 -35.30
CA VAL A 208 19.72 31.25 -35.56
C VAL A 208 18.75 32.05 -36.42
N ARG A 209 18.53 33.33 -36.08
CA ARG A 209 17.67 34.24 -36.85
C ARG A 209 18.10 34.34 -38.31
N GLU A 210 19.37 34.67 -38.56
CA GLU A 210 19.90 34.79 -39.92
C GLU A 210 19.82 33.49 -40.71
N LEU A 211 20.18 32.35 -40.09
CA LEU A 211 20.11 31.06 -40.77
C LEU A 211 18.67 30.73 -41.20
N LEU A 212 17.67 30.99 -40.35
CA LEU A 212 16.26 30.77 -40.66
C LEU A 212 15.73 31.74 -41.72
N GLU A 213 16.12 33.02 -41.69
CA GLU A 213 15.74 34.03 -42.69
C GLU A 213 16.28 33.69 -44.09
N VAL A 214 17.48 33.08 -44.16
CA VAL A 214 18.08 32.62 -45.42
C VAL A 214 17.48 31.28 -45.90
N GLY A 215 16.60 30.66 -45.11
CA GLY A 215 15.86 29.45 -45.48
C GLY A 215 16.47 28.14 -44.97
N ALA A 216 17.23 28.16 -43.87
CA ALA A 216 17.65 26.93 -43.19
C ALA A 216 16.45 26.07 -42.79
N ASN A 217 16.52 24.76 -43.00
CA ASN A 217 15.44 23.87 -42.61
C ASN A 217 15.40 23.65 -41.07
N PRO A 218 14.34 24.07 -40.36
CA PRO A 218 14.23 23.89 -38.91
C PRO A 218 13.97 22.44 -38.49
N ASN A 219 13.58 21.57 -39.43
CA ASN A 219 13.19 20.19 -39.20
C ASN A 219 14.30 19.18 -39.54
N THR A 220 15.56 19.59 -39.41
CA THR A 220 16.71 18.71 -39.69
C THR A 220 16.76 17.55 -38.70
N LEU A 221 16.66 16.33 -39.22
CA LEU A 221 16.73 15.09 -38.44
C LEU A 221 18.20 14.66 -38.34
N GLN A 222 18.73 14.63 -37.13
CA GLN A 222 20.10 14.16 -36.90
C GLN A 222 20.15 12.63 -36.90
N VAL A 223 21.25 12.08 -37.40
CA VAL A 223 21.60 10.67 -37.18
C VAL A 223 21.74 10.46 -35.67
N PHE A 224 20.73 9.80 -35.08
CA PHE A 224 20.55 9.54 -33.65
C PHE A 224 20.23 10.74 -32.75
N THR A 225 19.18 11.50 -33.07
CA THR A 225 17.96 11.49 -32.22
C THR A 225 17.29 12.82 -31.87
N GLU A 226 17.82 14.03 -32.14
CA GLU A 226 17.17 15.30 -31.72
C GLU A 226 16.98 16.30 -32.87
N THR A 227 15.85 17.04 -32.89
CA THR A 227 15.66 18.20 -33.79
C THR A 227 16.17 19.48 -33.13
N PRO A 228 16.47 20.56 -33.88
CA PRO A 228 16.83 21.86 -33.30
C PRO A 228 15.85 22.33 -32.22
N LEU A 229 14.55 22.06 -32.40
CA LEU A 229 13.52 22.37 -31.40
C LEU A 229 13.68 21.59 -30.08
N HIS A 230 14.05 20.30 -30.12
CA HIS A 230 14.29 19.49 -28.92
C HIS A 230 15.50 20.01 -28.15
N VAL A 231 16.55 20.39 -28.86
CA VAL A 231 17.78 20.95 -28.27
C VAL A 231 17.46 22.27 -27.60
N ALA A 232 16.76 23.17 -28.29
CA ALA A 232 16.33 24.44 -27.72
C ALA A 232 15.42 24.26 -26.48
N ALA A 233 14.52 23.26 -26.51
CA ALA A 233 13.67 22.87 -25.37
C ALA A 233 14.50 22.34 -24.19
N SER A 234 15.51 21.52 -24.43
CA SER A 234 16.41 20.99 -23.39
C SER A 234 17.31 22.05 -22.75
N LEU A 235 17.59 23.13 -23.49
CA LEU A 235 18.39 24.27 -23.03
C LEU A 235 17.54 25.38 -22.40
N GLY A 236 16.20 25.30 -22.50
CA GLY A 236 15.30 26.29 -21.91
C GLY A 236 15.25 27.65 -22.62
N SER A 237 15.64 27.75 -23.89
CA SER A 237 15.72 29.05 -24.60
C SER A 237 14.40 29.45 -25.26
N TYR A 238 13.68 30.39 -24.66
CA TYR A 238 12.40 30.92 -25.17
C TYR A 238 12.52 31.55 -26.55
N GLU A 239 13.51 32.44 -26.75
CA GLU A 239 13.67 33.19 -27.99
C GLU A 239 13.95 32.28 -29.19
N ILE A 240 14.81 31.26 -29.00
CA ILE A 240 15.16 30.31 -30.06
C ILE A 240 13.97 29.42 -30.42
N ILE A 241 13.22 28.93 -29.42
CA ILE A 241 12.02 28.12 -29.67
C ILE A 241 11.00 28.92 -30.46
N LYS A 242 10.78 30.19 -30.10
CA LYS A 242 9.87 31.07 -30.82
C LYS A 242 10.31 31.27 -32.27
N LEU A 243 11.59 31.58 -32.51
CA LEU A 243 12.13 31.74 -33.86
C LEU A 243 11.97 30.48 -34.71
N LEU A 244 12.24 29.30 -34.14
CA LEU A 244 12.09 28.02 -34.84
C LEU A 244 10.62 27.76 -35.21
N ILE A 245 9.68 28.02 -34.31
CA ILE A 245 8.24 27.85 -34.55
C ILE A 245 7.76 28.82 -35.64
N ASP A 246 8.14 30.10 -35.55
CA ASP A 246 7.76 31.13 -36.52
C ASP A 246 8.22 30.79 -37.96
N HIS A 247 9.31 30.02 -38.11
CA HIS A 247 9.84 29.55 -39.38
C HIS A 247 9.44 28.10 -39.75
N GLY A 248 8.41 27.54 -39.10
CA GLY A 248 7.82 26.25 -39.51
C GLY A 248 8.45 25.00 -38.88
N ALA A 249 9.05 25.11 -37.70
CA ALA A 249 9.47 23.93 -36.93
C ALA A 249 8.27 23.05 -36.53
N ALA A 250 8.39 21.75 -36.76
CA ALA A 250 7.39 20.77 -36.41
C ALA A 250 7.44 20.47 -34.90
N VAL A 251 6.41 20.91 -34.18
CA VAL A 251 6.33 20.84 -32.71
C VAL A 251 6.12 19.40 -32.18
N ASN A 252 5.47 18.56 -32.99
CA ASN A 252 5.02 17.23 -32.58
C ASN A 252 5.97 16.09 -32.96
N VAL A 253 7.19 16.41 -33.39
CA VAL A 253 8.19 15.39 -33.73
C VAL A 253 8.56 14.60 -32.49
N GLN A 254 8.60 13.28 -32.61
CA GLN A 254 9.09 12.39 -31.58
C GLN A 254 10.53 11.97 -31.88
N CYS A 255 11.40 12.21 -30.90
CA CYS A 255 12.84 12.11 -31.01
C CYS A 255 13.40 11.23 -29.87
N GLY A 256 14.63 10.74 -30.00
CA GLY A 256 15.23 9.89 -28.95
C GLY A 256 14.88 8.41 -29.05
N SER A 257 15.68 7.59 -28.36
CA SER A 257 15.33 6.20 -28.02
C SER A 257 14.03 6.10 -27.20
N GLN A 258 13.67 7.19 -26.52
CA GLN A 258 12.47 7.35 -25.70
C GLN A 258 11.26 7.92 -26.45
N LYS A 259 11.37 8.32 -27.72
CA LYS A 259 10.27 8.95 -28.50
C LYS A 259 9.64 10.16 -27.78
N THR A 260 10.47 11.03 -27.20
CA THR A 260 10.02 12.25 -26.50
C THR A 260 9.69 13.35 -27.50
N THR A 261 8.72 14.20 -27.15
CA THR A 261 8.46 15.46 -27.87
C THR A 261 9.09 16.64 -27.12
N ALA A 262 9.21 17.80 -27.77
CA ALA A 262 9.69 19.02 -27.11
C ALA A 262 8.88 19.37 -25.85
N LEU A 263 7.55 19.14 -25.87
CA LEU A 263 6.68 19.38 -24.72
C LEU A 263 6.99 18.44 -23.54
N HIS A 264 7.44 17.21 -23.77
CA HIS A 264 7.88 16.31 -22.70
C HIS A 264 9.11 16.87 -21.98
N LEU A 265 10.10 17.35 -22.74
CA LEU A 265 11.34 17.92 -22.19
C LEU A 265 11.05 19.17 -21.35
N VAL A 266 10.21 20.06 -21.85
CA VAL A 266 9.83 21.28 -21.13
C VAL A 266 9.03 20.96 -19.86
N ALA A 267 8.15 19.95 -19.89
CA ALA A 267 7.40 19.51 -18.73
C ALA A 267 8.30 18.87 -17.65
N GLU A 268 9.33 18.14 -18.07
CA GLU A 268 10.35 17.56 -17.18
C GLU A 268 11.24 18.65 -16.54
N ASP A 269 11.62 19.66 -17.32
CA ASP A 269 12.46 20.78 -16.88
C ASP A 269 11.72 21.78 -15.97
N GLY A 270 10.40 21.91 -16.16
CA GLY A 270 9.55 22.72 -15.29
C GLY A 270 9.35 24.16 -15.70
N ASN A 271 9.56 24.50 -16.98
CA ASN A 271 9.43 25.85 -17.52
C ASN A 271 8.03 26.15 -18.09
N PRO A 272 7.15 26.90 -17.37
CA PRO A 272 5.75 27.10 -17.75
C PRO A 272 5.56 27.97 -18.98
N GLU A 273 6.40 28.99 -19.16
CA GLU A 273 6.32 29.90 -20.32
C GLU A 273 6.65 29.19 -21.64
N LEU A 274 7.62 28.27 -21.61
CA LEU A 274 7.94 27.42 -22.74
C LEU A 274 6.83 26.42 -23.04
N ALA A 275 6.22 25.85 -22.00
CA ALA A 275 5.10 24.94 -22.17
C ALA A 275 3.92 25.65 -22.83
N ARG A 276 3.63 26.90 -22.42
CA ARG A 276 2.60 27.75 -23.03
C ARG A 276 2.90 28.02 -24.50
N LEU A 277 4.13 28.41 -24.83
CA LEU A 277 4.55 28.68 -26.21
C LEU A 277 4.36 27.44 -27.11
N LEU A 278 4.80 26.26 -26.66
CA LEU A 278 4.66 25.02 -27.43
C LEU A 278 3.20 24.61 -27.59
N LEU A 279 2.37 24.76 -26.55
CA LEU A 279 0.94 24.44 -26.60
C LEU A 279 0.19 25.39 -27.53
N ASP A 280 0.51 26.69 -27.52
CA ASP A 280 -0.08 27.67 -28.42
C ASP A 280 0.34 27.44 -29.87
N ALA A 281 1.52 26.86 -30.10
CA ALA A 281 2.00 26.40 -31.40
C ALA A 281 1.44 25.03 -31.86
N GLY A 282 0.48 24.44 -31.12
CA GLY A 282 -0.20 23.21 -31.51
C GLY A 282 0.48 21.91 -31.05
N ALA A 283 1.26 21.94 -29.96
CA ALA A 283 1.79 20.72 -29.35
C ALA A 283 0.69 19.75 -28.90
N HIS A 284 0.84 18.46 -29.19
CA HIS A 284 -0.08 17.41 -28.77
C HIS A 284 0.06 17.13 -27.27
N ILE A 285 -0.97 17.50 -26.52
CA ILE A 285 -1.07 17.35 -25.07
C ILE A 285 -1.08 15.87 -24.64
N SER A 286 -1.67 15.00 -25.44
CA SER A 286 -1.79 13.56 -25.20
C SER A 286 -0.68 12.74 -25.84
N ALA A 287 0.38 13.38 -26.38
CA ALA A 287 1.51 12.66 -26.94
C ALA A 287 2.13 11.75 -25.86
N THR A 288 2.50 10.53 -26.23
CA THR A 288 3.10 9.57 -25.31
C THR A 288 4.52 9.22 -25.73
N ASN A 289 5.44 9.16 -24.77
CA ASN A 289 6.79 8.64 -24.98
C ASN A 289 6.80 7.08 -25.02
N ARG A 290 7.98 6.46 -25.14
CA ARG A 290 8.16 4.99 -25.16
C ARG A 290 7.64 4.29 -23.90
N LYS A 291 7.67 4.97 -22.75
CA LYS A 291 7.12 4.49 -21.48
C LYS A 291 5.62 4.79 -21.34
N LEU A 292 4.97 5.23 -22.41
CA LEU A 292 3.57 5.68 -22.44
C LEU A 292 3.27 6.85 -21.49
N GLN A 293 4.29 7.60 -21.08
CA GLN A 293 4.10 8.79 -20.25
C GLN A 293 3.66 9.95 -21.13
N THR A 294 2.70 10.72 -20.65
CA THR A 294 2.29 12.00 -21.23
C THR A 294 3.10 13.16 -20.62
N PRO A 295 3.12 14.36 -21.23
CA PRO A 295 3.72 15.54 -20.61
C PRO A 295 3.19 15.84 -19.20
N LEU A 296 1.91 15.51 -18.93
CA LEU A 296 1.31 15.66 -17.61
C LEU A 296 1.96 14.76 -16.55
N HIS A 297 2.42 13.55 -16.92
CA HIS A 297 3.16 12.68 -16.00
C HIS A 297 4.50 13.32 -15.59
N LEU A 298 5.20 13.92 -16.55
CA LEU A 298 6.51 14.54 -16.32
C LEU A 298 6.36 15.85 -15.52
N ALA A 299 5.35 16.66 -15.83
CA ALA A 299 5.01 17.86 -15.07
C ALA A 299 4.64 17.55 -13.60
N ALA A 300 3.91 16.45 -13.39
CA ALA A 300 3.60 15.98 -12.05
C ALA A 300 4.86 15.48 -11.31
N LEU A 301 5.77 14.80 -12.01
CA LEU A 301 7.04 14.33 -11.46
C LEU A 301 7.98 15.48 -11.08
N SER A 302 8.03 16.54 -11.90
CA SER A 302 8.82 17.76 -11.65
C SER A 302 8.21 18.70 -10.60
N GLN A 303 7.00 18.40 -10.10
CA GLN A 303 6.26 19.20 -9.12
C GLN A 303 5.92 20.63 -9.59
N CYS A 304 5.79 20.83 -10.90
CA CYS A 304 5.47 22.13 -11.49
C CYS A 304 3.95 22.34 -11.60
N VAL A 305 3.36 22.91 -10.54
CA VAL A 305 1.90 23.18 -10.44
C VAL A 305 1.37 23.97 -11.65
N GLU A 306 2.10 24.99 -12.09
CA GLU A 306 1.69 25.86 -13.19
C GLU A 306 1.57 25.12 -14.53
N ILE A 307 2.47 24.18 -14.80
CA ILE A 307 2.41 23.34 -16.02
C ILE A 307 1.26 22.33 -15.90
N VAL A 308 1.06 21.75 -14.71
CA VAL A 308 -0.07 20.83 -14.45
C VAL A 308 -1.39 21.55 -14.68
N GLU A 309 -1.58 22.75 -14.12
CA GLU A 309 -2.78 23.58 -14.34
C GLU A 309 -2.94 23.94 -15.82
N LEU A 310 -1.86 24.33 -16.49
CA LEU A 310 -1.89 24.68 -17.92
C LEU A 310 -2.32 23.48 -18.77
N LEU A 311 -1.72 22.30 -18.60
CA LEU A 311 -2.06 21.10 -19.34
C LEU A 311 -3.50 20.66 -19.09
N LEU A 312 -3.96 20.68 -17.83
CA LEU A 312 -5.33 20.33 -17.47
C LEU A 312 -6.34 21.33 -18.05
N SER A 313 -6.04 22.63 -18.04
CA SER A 313 -6.89 23.67 -18.64
C SER A 313 -7.06 23.50 -20.14
N ARG A 314 -6.09 22.87 -20.80
CA ARG A 314 -6.11 22.54 -22.24
C ARG A 314 -6.68 21.15 -22.53
N GLY A 315 -7.22 20.45 -21.53
CA GLY A 315 -7.90 19.17 -21.70
C GLY A 315 -7.01 17.92 -21.60
N ALA A 316 -5.85 18.01 -20.92
CA ALA A 316 -5.06 16.81 -20.61
C ALA A 316 -5.87 15.83 -19.74
N ASP A 317 -5.79 14.54 -20.05
CA ASP A 317 -6.44 13.50 -19.23
C ASP A 317 -5.66 13.26 -17.92
N PRO A 318 -6.23 13.59 -16.74
CA PRO A 318 -5.59 13.33 -15.45
C PRO A 318 -5.50 11.84 -15.08
N ASN A 319 -6.19 10.97 -15.83
CA ASN A 319 -6.25 9.52 -15.61
C ASN A 319 -5.48 8.71 -16.66
N ALA A 320 -4.71 9.36 -17.53
CA ALA A 320 -3.83 8.69 -18.46
C ALA A 320 -2.89 7.72 -17.72
N SER A 321 -2.65 6.54 -18.28
CA SER A 321 -1.82 5.51 -17.65
C SER A 321 -0.52 5.30 -18.43
N ASP A 322 0.61 5.28 -17.73
CA ASP A 322 1.90 4.91 -18.29
C ASP A 322 2.05 3.38 -18.48
N ALA A 323 3.21 2.92 -18.94
CA ALA A 323 3.51 1.51 -19.18
C ALA A 323 3.40 0.62 -17.92
N ASN A 324 3.54 1.21 -16.73
CA ASN A 324 3.39 0.52 -15.46
C ASN A 324 1.97 0.66 -14.88
N GLY A 325 1.03 1.25 -15.63
CA GLY A 325 -0.33 1.54 -15.16
C GLY A 325 -0.42 2.69 -14.17
N ARG A 326 0.65 3.49 -14.00
CA ARG A 326 0.67 4.65 -13.11
C ARG A 326 0.02 5.84 -13.80
N THR A 327 -0.70 6.63 -13.02
CA THR A 327 -1.32 7.89 -13.46
C THR A 327 -0.43 9.08 -13.09
N PRO A 328 -0.68 10.30 -13.63
CA PRO A 328 0.01 11.51 -13.18
C PRO A 328 -0.08 11.72 -11.67
N LEU A 329 -1.17 11.28 -11.03
CA LEU A 329 -1.34 11.33 -9.59
C LEU A 329 -0.34 10.46 -8.82
N HIS A 330 0.11 9.34 -9.40
CA HIS A 330 1.21 8.54 -8.83
C HIS A 330 2.54 9.29 -8.97
N GLY A 331 2.77 9.93 -10.12
CA GLY A 331 3.97 10.73 -10.40
C GLY A 331 4.11 11.96 -9.50
N ALA A 332 2.99 12.53 -9.05
CA ALA A 332 2.96 13.66 -8.14
C ALA A 332 3.42 13.32 -6.70
N ILE A 333 3.58 12.05 -6.35
CA ILE A 333 3.98 11.62 -5.00
C ILE A 333 5.46 11.25 -5.01
N VAL A 334 6.33 12.27 -4.90
CA VAL A 334 7.80 12.11 -4.93
C VAL A 334 8.38 12.40 -3.56
N LYS A 335 9.27 11.52 -3.05
CA LYS A 335 9.87 11.56 -1.69
C LYS A 335 10.55 12.90 -1.31
N ILE A 336 10.88 13.74 -2.29
CA ILE A 336 11.72 14.93 -2.10
C ILE A 336 10.90 16.20 -1.83
N SER A 337 9.60 16.18 -2.13
CA SER A 337 8.72 17.34 -1.98
C SER A 337 7.55 17.07 -1.02
N ASP A 338 7.48 17.82 0.07
CA ASP A 338 6.33 17.79 0.99
C ASP A 338 5.09 18.55 0.45
N SER A 339 5.18 19.15 -0.75
CA SER A 339 4.11 19.95 -1.35
C SER A 339 3.00 19.09 -1.95
N CYS A 340 1.82 19.07 -1.33
CA CYS A 340 0.63 18.42 -1.89
C CYS A 340 -0.12 19.28 -2.93
N ASP A 341 0.50 20.31 -3.51
CA ASP A 341 -0.21 21.26 -4.38
C ASP A 341 -0.50 20.68 -5.77
N CYS A 342 0.45 19.99 -6.40
CA CYS A 342 0.20 19.21 -7.62
C CYS A 342 -0.91 18.18 -7.41
N VAL A 343 -0.91 17.51 -6.25
CA VAL A 343 -1.94 16.53 -5.88
C VAL A 343 -3.31 17.19 -5.78
N LYS A 344 -3.43 18.36 -5.14
CA LYS A 344 -4.69 19.11 -5.05
C LYS A 344 -5.23 19.47 -6.43
N VAL A 345 -4.39 20.00 -7.30
CA VAL A 345 -4.78 20.41 -8.66
C VAL A 345 -5.28 19.20 -9.46
N LEU A 346 -4.54 18.09 -9.44
CA LEU A 346 -4.93 16.87 -10.14
C LEU A 346 -6.28 16.30 -9.63
N LEU A 347 -6.52 16.34 -8.32
CA LEU A 347 -7.78 15.88 -7.74
C LEU A 347 -8.96 16.79 -8.07
N ASN A 348 -8.73 18.11 -8.09
CA ASN A 348 -9.74 19.08 -8.53
C ASN A 348 -10.11 18.88 -10.01
N ALA A 349 -9.16 18.40 -10.82
CA ALA A 349 -9.40 18.03 -12.22
C ALA A 349 -10.02 16.63 -12.41
N GLY A 350 -10.32 15.89 -11.34
CA GLY A 350 -10.99 14.59 -11.42
C GLY A 350 -10.05 13.39 -11.55
N ALA A 351 -8.80 13.50 -11.10
CA ALA A 351 -7.89 12.35 -11.00
C ALA A 351 -8.45 11.26 -10.06
N ASN A 352 -8.37 9.99 -10.49
CA ASN A 352 -8.86 8.85 -9.75
C ASN A 352 -7.85 8.40 -8.68
N VAL A 353 -8.19 8.63 -7.41
CA VAL A 353 -7.41 8.24 -6.22
C VAL A 353 -7.27 6.72 -6.08
N ASN A 354 -8.21 5.95 -6.64
CA ASN A 354 -8.35 4.52 -6.42
C ASN A 354 -7.79 3.66 -7.56
N LYS A 355 -7.19 4.28 -8.59
CA LYS A 355 -6.58 3.56 -9.72
C LYS A 355 -5.30 2.86 -9.24
N PRO A 356 -5.19 1.51 -9.33
CA PRO A 356 -3.97 0.81 -9.00
C PRO A 356 -3.00 0.75 -10.18
N ASP A 357 -1.70 0.69 -9.89
CA ASP A 357 -0.64 0.38 -10.83
C ASP A 357 -0.53 -1.14 -11.10
N ILE A 358 0.44 -1.56 -11.93
CA ILE A 358 0.67 -2.96 -12.26
C ILE A 358 0.99 -3.84 -11.04
N PHE A 359 1.47 -3.26 -9.94
CA PHE A 359 1.79 -3.98 -8.69
C PHE A 359 0.62 -3.95 -7.69
N GLY A 360 -0.45 -3.22 -7.99
CA GLY A 360 -1.61 -3.02 -7.12
C GLY A 360 -1.46 -1.85 -6.14
N TYR A 361 -0.42 -1.03 -6.28
CA TYR A 361 -0.26 0.20 -5.50
C TYR A 361 -1.16 1.28 -6.06
N THR A 362 -1.89 1.95 -5.19
CA THR A 362 -2.66 3.14 -5.52
C THR A 362 -1.88 4.38 -5.09
N PRO A 363 -2.23 5.59 -5.55
CA PRO A 363 -1.64 6.83 -5.05
C PRO A 363 -1.68 6.92 -3.51
N LEU A 364 -2.77 6.43 -2.90
CA LEU A 364 -2.89 6.39 -1.44
C LEU A 364 -1.87 5.45 -0.77
N HIS A 365 -1.54 4.31 -1.39
CA HIS A 365 -0.46 3.44 -0.88
C HIS A 365 0.88 4.15 -0.95
N LEU A 366 1.19 4.82 -2.07
CA LEU A 366 2.46 5.53 -2.24
C LEU A 366 2.61 6.71 -1.26
N ALA A 367 1.53 7.47 -1.03
CA ALA A 367 1.56 8.55 -0.05
C ALA A 367 1.74 8.05 1.39
N ALA A 368 1.12 6.93 1.75
CA ALA A 368 1.36 6.31 3.06
C ALA A 368 2.78 5.75 3.18
N LEU A 369 3.30 5.11 2.12
CA LEU A 369 4.65 4.56 2.07
C LEU A 369 5.74 5.64 2.21
N ASN A 370 5.54 6.80 1.58
CA ASN A 370 6.43 7.95 1.66
C ASN A 370 6.15 8.86 2.89
N GLU A 371 5.31 8.44 3.83
CA GLU A 371 5.04 9.14 5.11
C GLU A 371 4.33 10.52 4.95
N TYR A 372 3.63 10.73 3.84
CA TYR A 372 2.93 11.98 3.50
C TYR A 372 1.53 12.09 4.10
N SER A 373 1.47 12.27 5.41
CA SER A 373 0.21 12.39 6.16
C SER A 373 -0.78 13.41 5.58
N ALA A 374 -0.31 14.57 5.11
CA ALA A 374 -1.16 15.61 4.51
C ALA A 374 -1.82 15.14 3.20
N CYS A 375 -1.07 14.51 2.32
CA CYS A 375 -1.57 13.97 1.05
C CYS A 375 -2.49 12.75 1.30
N VAL A 376 -2.19 11.91 2.30
CA VAL A 376 -3.08 10.82 2.72
C VAL A 376 -4.44 11.37 3.18
N ILE A 377 -4.47 12.39 4.05
CA ILE A 377 -5.72 13.03 4.49
C ILE A 377 -6.49 13.61 3.30
N LEU A 378 -5.77 14.26 2.39
CA LEU A 378 -6.34 14.85 1.18
C LEU A 378 -6.99 13.78 0.28
N PHE A 379 -6.31 12.67 0.03
CA PHE A 379 -6.87 11.53 -0.70
C PHE A 379 -8.10 10.95 0.00
N LEU A 380 -8.06 10.80 1.32
CA LEU A 380 -9.23 10.33 2.08
C LEU A 380 -10.41 11.32 1.99
N ASN A 381 -10.17 12.62 1.80
CA ASN A 381 -11.22 13.62 1.59
C ASN A 381 -11.83 13.52 0.18
N HIS A 382 -11.05 13.13 -0.81
CA HIS A 382 -11.47 12.91 -2.20
C HIS A 382 -11.92 11.45 -2.48
N GLY A 383 -12.31 10.68 -1.45
CA GLY A 383 -12.88 9.34 -1.62
C GLY A 383 -11.86 8.21 -1.81
N GLY A 384 -10.63 8.38 -1.31
CA GLY A 384 -9.63 7.32 -1.25
C GLY A 384 -10.10 6.12 -0.44
N ASP A 385 -10.10 4.95 -1.06
CA ASP A 385 -10.55 3.70 -0.45
C ASP A 385 -9.39 3.01 0.30
N VAL A 386 -9.54 2.91 1.62
CA VAL A 386 -8.53 2.31 2.51
C VAL A 386 -8.57 0.77 2.49
N THR A 387 -9.59 0.18 1.85
CA THR A 387 -9.76 -1.27 1.72
C THR A 387 -9.01 -1.87 0.54
N LEU A 388 -8.41 -1.03 -0.32
CA LEU A 388 -7.63 -1.49 -1.47
C LEU A 388 -6.40 -2.26 -0.99
N ARG A 389 -6.04 -3.30 -1.75
CA ARG A 389 -4.93 -4.20 -1.44
C ARG A 389 -3.98 -4.26 -2.62
N THR A 390 -2.69 -4.38 -2.31
CA THR A 390 -1.65 -4.67 -3.31
C THR A 390 -1.78 -6.10 -3.83
N LYS A 391 -1.03 -6.47 -4.88
CA LYS A 391 -0.97 -7.88 -5.35
C LYS A 391 -0.49 -8.86 -4.27
N GLY A 392 0.26 -8.38 -3.27
CA GLY A 392 0.68 -9.16 -2.10
C GLY A 392 -0.39 -9.31 -1.01
N GLY A 393 -1.60 -8.77 -1.21
CA GLY A 393 -2.71 -8.87 -0.25
C GLY A 393 -2.65 -7.89 0.92
N VAL A 394 -1.67 -6.99 0.95
CA VAL A 394 -1.51 -5.98 2.01
C VAL A 394 -2.43 -4.79 1.74
N SER A 395 -3.23 -4.40 2.74
CA SER A 395 -4.16 -3.27 2.63
C SER A 395 -3.46 -1.92 2.77
N VAL A 396 -4.05 -0.87 2.18
CA VAL A 396 -3.63 0.53 2.42
C VAL A 396 -3.56 0.85 3.91
N LEU A 397 -4.57 0.42 4.67
CA LEU A 397 -4.66 0.74 6.10
C LEU A 397 -3.44 0.23 6.87
N THR A 398 -2.88 -0.92 6.47
CA THR A 398 -1.64 -1.46 7.05
C THR A 398 -0.45 -0.50 6.86
N PHE A 399 -0.33 0.14 5.69
CA PHE A 399 0.71 1.15 5.46
C PHE A 399 0.45 2.40 6.30
N ILE A 400 -0.80 2.88 6.34
CA ILE A 400 -1.17 4.06 7.13
C ILE A 400 -0.85 3.84 8.61
N THR A 401 -1.21 2.70 9.20
CA THR A 401 -0.93 2.41 10.61
C THR A 401 0.56 2.32 10.91
N ARG A 402 1.36 1.76 10.00
CA ARG A 402 2.80 1.57 10.24
C ARG A 402 3.63 2.83 9.98
N ARG A 403 3.26 3.61 8.97
CA ARG A 403 4.05 4.75 8.45
C ARG A 403 3.46 6.11 8.78
N THR A 404 2.13 6.23 8.86
CA THR A 404 1.43 7.50 9.13
C THR A 404 0.32 7.35 10.18
N PRO A 405 0.63 6.92 11.42
CA PRO A 405 -0.38 6.64 12.45
C PRO A 405 -1.23 7.87 12.82
N ASP A 406 -0.68 9.08 12.67
CA ASP A 406 -1.36 10.36 12.95
C ASP A 406 -2.63 10.60 12.13
N VAL A 407 -2.80 9.88 11.02
CA VAL A 407 -3.96 9.99 10.13
C VAL A 407 -5.18 9.25 10.70
N ILE A 408 -4.98 8.20 11.51
CA ILE A 408 -6.07 7.33 11.98
C ILE A 408 -7.07 8.09 12.87
N PRO A 409 -6.64 8.87 13.89
CA PRO A 409 -7.59 9.67 14.67
C PRO A 409 -8.39 10.66 13.82
N LYS A 410 -7.74 11.29 12.82
CA LYS A 410 -8.40 12.22 11.88
C LYS A 410 -9.38 11.50 10.94
N TYR A 411 -9.09 10.25 10.60
CA TYR A 411 -10.00 9.42 9.83
C TYR A 411 -11.21 8.99 10.66
N ILE A 412 -11.02 8.65 11.94
CA ILE A 412 -12.11 8.35 12.88
C ILE A 412 -12.97 9.59 13.12
N GLU A 413 -12.41 10.80 13.15
CA GLU A 413 -13.18 12.05 13.24
C GLU A 413 -14.19 12.20 12.07
N LYS A 414 -13.94 11.57 10.91
CA LYS A 414 -14.93 11.53 9.83
C LYS A 414 -16.16 10.71 10.22
N PHE A 415 -16.00 9.68 11.05
CA PHE A 415 -17.13 8.91 11.57
C PHE A 415 -17.97 9.79 12.51
N ASP A 416 -17.34 10.60 13.35
CA ASP A 416 -18.04 11.61 14.17
C ASP A 416 -18.77 12.64 13.30
N SER A 417 -18.16 13.04 12.18
CA SER A 417 -18.75 14.00 11.23
C SER A 417 -19.97 13.46 10.48
N SER A 418 -20.07 12.14 10.36
CA SER A 418 -21.18 11.44 9.68
C SER A 418 -22.47 11.43 10.50
N ILE A 419 -22.38 11.64 11.82
CA ILE A 419 -23.52 11.80 12.71
C ILE A 419 -23.92 13.28 12.74
N LYS A 420 -25.11 13.58 12.23
CA LYS A 420 -25.65 14.95 12.11
C LYS A 420 -26.92 15.09 12.94
N VAL A 421 -27.13 16.29 13.47
CA VAL A 421 -28.38 16.69 14.15
C VAL A 421 -29.16 17.55 13.15
N ASN A 422 -30.45 17.25 12.97
CA ASN A 422 -31.36 18.10 12.18
C ASN A 422 -31.83 19.31 13.00
N ASP A 423 -32.45 20.30 12.33
CA ASP A 423 -32.65 21.72 12.73
C ASP A 423 -33.31 22.03 14.10
N HIS A 424 -33.72 21.04 14.90
CA HIS A 424 -34.30 21.26 16.23
C HIS A 424 -33.23 21.31 17.33
N GLU A 425 -33.54 21.96 18.46
CA GLU A 425 -32.60 22.07 19.56
C GLU A 425 -32.41 20.73 20.28
N ILE A 426 -31.21 20.51 20.83
CA ILE A 426 -30.90 19.31 21.60
C ILE A 426 -31.73 19.34 22.88
N GLY A 427 -32.69 18.42 23.00
CA GLY A 427 -33.65 18.38 24.10
C GLY A 427 -35.11 18.44 23.65
N ASP A 428 -35.37 18.88 22.42
CA ASP A 428 -36.71 18.82 21.84
C ASP A 428 -37.15 17.38 21.58
N VAL A 429 -38.46 17.14 21.68
CA VAL A 429 -39.08 15.84 21.35
C VAL A 429 -38.86 15.50 19.86
N ASP A 430 -38.81 16.53 19.02
CA ASP A 430 -38.62 16.43 17.56
C ASP A 430 -37.14 16.47 17.12
N CYS A 431 -36.20 16.35 18.07
CA CYS A 431 -34.78 16.23 17.76
C CYS A 431 -34.53 14.93 16.96
N GLU A 432 -34.05 15.08 15.73
CA GLU A 432 -33.72 13.97 14.84
C GLU A 432 -32.22 13.89 14.61
N LEU A 433 -31.66 12.71 14.89
CA LEU A 433 -30.27 12.35 14.59
C LEU A 433 -30.21 11.58 13.29
N LYS A 434 -29.36 12.04 12.38
CA LYS A 434 -29.08 11.39 11.10
C LYS A 434 -27.71 10.71 11.16
N LEU A 435 -27.69 9.38 10.98
CA LEU A 435 -26.47 8.59 10.88
C LEU A 435 -26.20 8.21 9.42
N ASP A 436 -25.09 8.71 8.87
CA ASP A 436 -24.71 8.49 7.48
C ASP A 436 -23.70 7.31 7.35
N PHE A 437 -24.14 6.13 6.87
CA PHE A 437 -23.28 4.94 6.78
C PHE A 437 -22.32 4.92 5.57
N ARG A 438 -22.37 5.93 4.70
CA ARG A 438 -21.52 6.00 3.48
C ARG A 438 -20.02 5.91 3.77
N VAL A 439 -19.58 6.44 4.92
CA VAL A 439 -18.16 6.43 5.29
C VAL A 439 -17.66 5.01 5.57
N LEU A 440 -18.55 4.09 5.97
CA LEU A 440 -18.20 2.70 6.26
C LEU A 440 -18.15 1.81 5.00
N VAL A 441 -18.81 2.22 3.92
CA VAL A 441 -18.89 1.46 2.66
C VAL A 441 -18.40 2.33 1.50
N PRO A 442 -17.06 2.45 1.33
CA PRO A 442 -16.49 3.33 0.31
C PRO A 442 -16.81 2.90 -1.13
N THR A 443 -17.02 1.59 -1.39
CA THR A 443 -17.27 1.06 -2.73
C THR A 443 -18.42 0.05 -2.75
N MET A 444 -19.45 0.29 -3.58
CA MET A 444 -20.69 -0.51 -3.68
C MET A 444 -20.54 -1.89 -4.36
N GLY A 445 -19.32 -2.35 -4.61
CA GLY A 445 -19.03 -3.65 -5.26
C GLY A 445 -18.25 -4.64 -4.38
N ARG A 446 -17.84 -4.20 -3.19
CA ARG A 446 -17.13 -4.99 -2.17
C ARG A 446 -18.04 -5.16 -0.96
N GLY A 447 -17.81 -6.19 -0.15
CA GLY A 447 -18.70 -6.50 0.98
C GLY A 447 -18.87 -5.28 1.88
N GLU A 448 -20.09 -5.05 2.39
CA GLU A 448 -20.35 -3.84 3.19
C GLU A 448 -19.57 -3.84 4.53
N THR A 449 -19.03 -4.99 4.94
CA THR A 449 -18.21 -5.14 6.16
C THR A 449 -16.69 -5.10 5.92
N ASP A 450 -16.23 -4.92 4.68
CA ASP A 450 -14.81 -5.04 4.34
C ASP A 450 -13.95 -3.99 5.05
N LEU A 451 -14.43 -2.76 5.24
CA LEU A 451 -13.69 -1.74 5.98
C LEU A 451 -13.50 -2.15 7.45
N LEU A 452 -14.56 -2.68 8.08
CA LEU A 452 -14.50 -3.13 9.47
C LEU A 452 -13.53 -4.30 9.64
N LEU A 453 -13.53 -5.24 8.68
CA LEU A 453 -12.55 -6.34 8.66
C LEU A 453 -11.11 -5.82 8.52
N ASN A 454 -10.86 -4.86 7.64
CA ASN A 454 -9.53 -4.28 7.51
C ASN A 454 -9.04 -3.64 8.82
N PHE A 455 -9.92 -2.95 9.57
CA PHE A 455 -9.58 -2.45 10.91
C PHE A 455 -9.24 -3.56 11.90
N ILE A 456 -9.96 -4.69 11.86
CA ILE A 456 -9.69 -5.87 12.69
C ILE A 456 -8.33 -6.48 12.33
N GLU A 457 -8.05 -6.67 11.04
CA GLU A 457 -6.79 -7.23 10.53
C GLU A 457 -5.57 -6.40 10.94
N VAL A 458 -5.71 -5.07 10.89
CA VAL A 458 -4.63 -4.14 11.26
C VAL A 458 -4.46 -4.01 12.78
N GLY A 459 -5.48 -4.41 13.57
CA GLY A 459 -5.43 -4.44 15.03
C GLY A 459 -6.16 -3.30 15.73
N HIS A 460 -6.78 -2.38 14.99
CA HIS A 460 -7.58 -1.27 15.54
C HIS A 460 -9.03 -1.70 15.83
N ARG A 461 -9.19 -2.72 16.67
CA ARG A 461 -10.51 -3.29 17.03
C ARG A 461 -11.41 -2.27 17.74
N GLU A 462 -10.83 -1.36 18.50
CA GLU A 462 -11.51 -0.31 19.27
C GLU A 462 -12.47 0.55 18.42
N VAL A 463 -12.18 0.69 17.12
CA VAL A 463 -13.02 1.41 16.16
C VAL A 463 -14.43 0.82 16.06
N LEU A 464 -14.61 -0.47 16.36
CA LEU A 464 -15.91 -1.13 16.38
C LEU A 464 -16.82 -0.65 17.52
N GLN A 465 -16.26 -0.14 18.62
CA GLN A 465 -17.03 0.43 19.73
C GLN A 465 -17.62 1.79 19.39
N HIS A 466 -17.16 2.41 18.30
CA HIS A 466 -17.73 3.68 17.84
C HIS A 466 -19.24 3.50 17.55
N PRO A 467 -20.12 4.39 18.04
CA PRO A 467 -21.57 4.20 17.95
C PRO A 467 -22.10 3.98 16.53
N LEU A 468 -21.49 4.61 15.52
CA LEU A 468 -21.82 4.40 14.10
C LEU A 468 -21.55 2.95 13.65
N CYS A 469 -20.39 2.38 14.02
CA CYS A 469 -19.98 1.03 13.65
C CYS A 469 -20.86 -0.01 14.35
N GLU A 470 -21.11 0.19 15.64
CA GLU A 470 -21.99 -0.68 16.42
C GLU A 470 -23.42 -0.66 15.88
N THR A 471 -23.95 0.52 15.52
CA THR A 471 -25.28 0.66 14.93
C THR A 471 -25.37 -0.05 13.58
N PHE A 472 -24.37 0.17 12.72
CA PHE A 472 -24.30 -0.48 11.41
C PHE A 472 -24.30 -2.00 11.55
N LEU A 473 -23.43 -2.52 12.43
CA LEU A 473 -23.30 -3.96 12.67
C LEU A 473 -24.57 -4.56 13.28
N HIS A 474 -25.24 -3.85 14.18
CA HIS A 474 -26.51 -4.27 14.76
C HIS A 474 -27.61 -4.40 13.70
N LEU A 475 -27.77 -3.41 12.85
CA LEU A 475 -28.79 -3.42 11.80
C LEU A 475 -28.52 -4.52 10.77
N LYS A 476 -27.25 -4.69 10.38
CA LYS A 476 -26.83 -5.75 9.45
C LYS A 476 -27.08 -7.13 10.04
N TRP A 477 -26.76 -7.33 11.32
CA TRP A 477 -27.08 -8.56 12.05
C TRP A 477 -28.59 -8.83 12.12
N LYS A 478 -29.43 -7.82 12.37
CA LYS A 478 -30.90 -7.98 12.42
C LYS A 478 -31.47 -8.54 11.11
N ARG A 479 -30.85 -8.22 9.96
CA ARG A 479 -31.21 -8.75 8.64
C ARG A 479 -30.66 -10.17 8.43
N ILE A 480 -29.36 -10.34 8.61
CA ILE A 480 -28.66 -11.60 8.28
C ILE A 480 -28.96 -12.73 9.27
N ARG A 481 -29.31 -12.43 10.53
CA ARG A 481 -29.53 -13.45 11.58
C ARG A 481 -30.58 -14.51 11.22
N LYS A 482 -31.53 -14.20 10.33
CA LYS A 482 -32.55 -15.18 9.88
C LYS A 482 -31.90 -16.39 9.18
N PHE A 483 -30.90 -16.16 8.34
CA PHE A 483 -30.15 -17.22 7.65
C PHE A 483 -29.34 -18.06 8.65
N PHE A 484 -28.78 -17.40 9.67
CA PHE A 484 -28.07 -18.09 10.73
C PHE A 484 -29.01 -18.98 11.56
N PHE A 485 -30.17 -18.47 12.00
CA PHE A 485 -31.17 -19.27 12.72
C PHE A 485 -31.71 -20.44 11.90
N LEU A 486 -31.85 -20.27 10.58
CA LEU A 486 -32.20 -21.36 9.67
C LEU A 486 -31.11 -22.45 9.66
N GLY A 487 -29.84 -22.05 9.60
CA GLY A 487 -28.71 -22.97 9.70
C GLY A 487 -28.64 -23.68 11.06
N LEU A 488 -28.86 -22.96 12.17
CA LEU A 488 -28.93 -23.56 13.51
C LEU A 488 -30.07 -24.58 13.62
N PHE A 489 -31.26 -24.22 13.13
CA PHE A 489 -32.42 -25.10 13.13
C PHE A 489 -32.14 -26.39 12.34
N TYR A 490 -31.52 -26.27 11.17
CA TYR A 490 -31.12 -27.40 10.34
C TYR A 490 -30.16 -28.37 11.08
N ASN A 491 -29.13 -27.83 11.73
CA ASN A 491 -28.16 -28.65 12.46
C ASN A 491 -28.79 -29.27 13.72
N ALA A 492 -29.58 -28.49 14.48
CA ALA A 492 -30.30 -29.00 15.64
C ALA A 492 -31.27 -30.14 15.24
N LEU A 493 -32.04 -29.96 14.16
CA LEU A 493 -32.92 -31.00 13.62
C LEU A 493 -32.14 -32.27 13.28
N SER A 494 -30.98 -32.14 12.62
CA SER A 494 -30.12 -33.28 12.28
C SER A 494 -29.63 -34.03 13.52
N VAL A 495 -29.20 -33.30 14.55
CA VAL A 495 -28.77 -33.89 15.84
C VAL A 495 -29.93 -34.59 16.55
N PHE A 496 -31.12 -33.98 16.61
CA PHE A 496 -32.29 -34.60 17.23
C PHE A 496 -32.81 -35.83 16.47
N LEU A 497 -32.75 -35.82 15.14
CA LEU A 497 -33.09 -37.02 14.34
C LEU A 497 -32.05 -38.13 14.56
N TYR A 498 -30.77 -37.77 14.69
CA TYR A 498 -29.72 -38.73 14.98
C TYR A 498 -29.83 -39.30 16.39
N THR A 499 -30.14 -38.49 17.42
CA THR A 499 -30.42 -39.02 18.78
C THR A 499 -31.61 -39.95 18.78
N ALA A 500 -32.71 -39.60 18.08
CA ALA A 500 -33.88 -40.46 17.97
C ALA A 500 -33.57 -41.79 17.27
N TYR A 501 -32.72 -41.76 16.24
CA TYR A 501 -32.23 -42.97 15.56
C TYR A 501 -31.35 -43.81 16.50
N VAL A 502 -30.41 -43.19 17.21
CA VAL A 502 -29.53 -43.88 18.15
C VAL A 502 -30.30 -44.52 19.30
N ILE A 503 -31.29 -43.82 19.84
CA ILE A 503 -32.19 -44.35 20.87
C ILE A 503 -33.00 -45.55 20.33
N GLY A 504 -33.54 -45.42 19.12
CA GLY A 504 -34.38 -46.45 18.52
C GLY A 504 -33.65 -47.73 18.10
N VAL A 505 -32.35 -47.64 17.76
CA VAL A 505 -31.56 -48.76 17.21
C VAL A 505 -30.51 -49.29 18.18
N PHE A 506 -29.76 -48.43 18.87
CA PHE A 506 -28.57 -48.83 19.64
C PHE A 506 -28.77 -48.86 21.16
N LEU A 507 -29.57 -47.95 21.73
CA LEU A 507 -29.85 -47.91 23.19
C LEU A 507 -31.00 -48.83 23.59
N ARG A 508 -31.78 -49.30 22.61
CA ARG A 508 -32.80 -50.31 22.86
C ARG A 508 -32.07 -51.64 23.06
N ASP A 509 -31.73 -51.94 24.31
CA ASP A 509 -31.23 -53.24 24.73
C ASP A 509 -32.28 -54.30 24.35
N CYS A 510 -32.17 -54.87 23.15
CA CYS A 510 -32.79 -56.15 22.86
C CYS A 510 -32.08 -57.12 23.82
N PRO A 511 -32.77 -57.64 24.85
CA PRO A 511 -32.08 -58.29 25.96
C PRO A 511 -31.19 -59.41 25.42
N PHE A 512 -29.89 -59.29 25.69
CA PHE A 512 -28.89 -60.33 25.39
C PHE A 512 -29.19 -61.65 26.12
N THR A 513 -30.20 -61.66 26.98
CA THR A 513 -30.56 -62.73 27.89
C THR A 513 -31.98 -63.24 27.60
N LYS A 514 -32.01 -64.48 27.08
CA LYS A 514 -33.13 -65.43 27.04
C LYS A 514 -34.21 -65.20 25.97
N ASP A 515 -33.83 -65.36 24.70
CA ASP A 515 -34.49 -66.28 23.74
C ASP A 515 -33.98 -66.03 22.31
N PRO A 516 -33.59 -67.07 21.53
CA PRO A 516 -33.19 -66.91 20.12
C PRO A 516 -34.35 -66.61 19.15
N PHE A 517 -35.59 -66.51 19.65
CA PHE A 517 -36.81 -66.31 18.86
C PHE A 517 -37.53 -64.97 19.11
N SER A 518 -37.01 -64.08 19.96
CA SER A 518 -37.59 -62.74 20.14
C SER A 518 -37.14 -61.82 19.01
N GLU A 519 -38.02 -61.60 18.02
CA GLU A 519 -37.79 -60.65 16.95
C GLU A 519 -37.79 -59.23 17.50
N CYS A 520 -36.62 -58.59 17.49
CA CYS A 520 -36.49 -57.20 17.92
C CYS A 520 -36.74 -56.30 16.71
N GLU A 521 -38.01 -56.03 16.42
CA GLU A 521 -38.41 -55.20 15.29
C GLU A 521 -38.15 -53.70 15.55
N VAL A 522 -37.56 -53.05 14.55
CA VAL A 522 -37.42 -51.58 14.51
C VAL A 522 -38.72 -50.95 14.03
N TYR A 523 -39.23 -49.97 14.79
CA TYR A 523 -40.41 -49.20 14.40
C TYR A 523 -40.22 -48.51 13.04
N ILE A 524 -41.29 -48.49 12.24
CA ILE A 524 -41.31 -47.84 10.92
C ILE A 524 -40.85 -46.37 11.00
N LEU A 525 -41.23 -45.67 12.08
CA LEU A 525 -40.83 -44.28 12.32
C LEU A 525 -39.31 -44.11 12.36
N THR A 526 -38.58 -45.02 13.02
CA THR A 526 -37.11 -44.97 13.11
C THR A 526 -36.44 -45.19 11.75
N LYS A 527 -37.04 -46.01 10.87
CA LYS A 527 -36.56 -46.21 9.49
C LYS A 527 -36.73 -44.95 8.65
N VAL A 528 -37.90 -44.32 8.75
CA VAL A 528 -38.17 -43.03 8.06
C VAL A 528 -37.20 -41.96 8.57
N CYS A 529 -36.98 -41.87 9.88
CA CYS A 529 -35.98 -40.97 10.46
C CYS A 529 -34.57 -41.22 9.89
N GLY A 530 -34.16 -42.49 9.72
CA GLY A 530 -32.88 -42.85 9.12
C GLY A 530 -32.71 -42.38 7.68
N TYR A 531 -33.73 -42.56 6.83
CA TYR A 531 -33.68 -42.05 5.44
C TYR A 531 -33.65 -40.53 5.37
N VAL A 532 -34.45 -39.85 6.19
CA VAL A 532 -34.43 -38.37 6.29
C VAL A 532 -33.07 -37.89 6.77
N LEU A 533 -32.48 -38.54 7.76
CA LEU A 533 -31.16 -38.19 8.28
C LEU A 533 -30.05 -38.37 7.24
N LEU A 534 -30.07 -39.45 6.44
CA LEU A 534 -29.11 -39.63 5.34
C LEU A 534 -29.25 -38.54 4.28
N PHE A 535 -30.49 -38.14 3.94
CA PHE A 535 -30.72 -37.04 3.02
C PHE A 535 -30.13 -35.72 3.54
N LEU A 536 -30.40 -35.38 4.81
CA LEU A 536 -29.78 -34.21 5.45
C LEU A 536 -28.25 -34.33 5.47
N ASN A 537 -27.70 -35.51 5.76
CA ASN A 537 -26.26 -35.72 5.78
C ASN A 537 -25.61 -35.47 4.40
N VAL A 538 -26.27 -35.85 3.31
CA VAL A 538 -25.81 -35.54 1.93
C VAL A 538 -25.81 -34.04 1.64
N VAL A 539 -26.83 -33.30 2.11
CA VAL A 539 -26.88 -31.84 1.97
C VAL A 539 -25.74 -31.18 2.76
N THR A 540 -25.45 -31.67 3.97
CA THR A 540 -24.31 -31.21 4.77
C THR A 540 -22.98 -31.50 4.09
N MET A 541 -22.81 -32.71 3.53
CA MET A 541 -21.62 -33.07 2.76
C MET A 541 -21.41 -32.12 1.56
N PHE A 542 -22.47 -31.79 0.82
CA PHE A 542 -22.40 -30.84 -0.28
C PHE A 542 -22.00 -29.43 0.19
N LYS A 543 -22.54 -28.97 1.32
CA LYS A 543 -22.12 -27.70 1.95
C LYS A 543 -20.62 -27.69 2.27
N GLU A 544 -20.10 -28.75 2.87
CA GLU A 544 -18.67 -28.82 3.24
C GLU A 544 -17.75 -28.84 2.01
N ILE A 545 -18.13 -29.56 0.95
CA ILE A 545 -17.40 -29.54 -0.33
C ILE A 545 -17.42 -28.14 -0.94
N PHE A 546 -18.56 -27.45 -0.90
CA PHE A 546 -18.70 -26.08 -1.37
C PHE A 546 -17.75 -25.14 -0.60
N GLN A 547 -17.73 -25.22 0.73
CA GLN A 547 -16.85 -24.40 1.57
C GLN A 547 -15.37 -24.69 1.30
N LEU A 548 -14.99 -25.96 1.17
CA LEU A 548 -13.65 -26.38 0.79
C LEU A 548 -13.23 -25.80 -0.57
N SER A 549 -14.15 -25.74 -1.55
CA SER A 549 -13.88 -25.17 -2.87
C SER A 549 -13.70 -23.65 -2.85
N HIS A 550 -14.39 -22.94 -1.94
CA HIS A 550 -14.32 -21.49 -1.82
C HIS A 550 -13.01 -21.01 -1.17
N GLY A 551 -12.47 -21.75 -0.20
CA GLY A 551 -11.31 -21.31 0.60
C GLY A 551 -10.46 -22.44 1.18
N ARG A 552 -9.75 -23.18 0.34
CA ARG A 552 -8.98 -24.40 0.71
C ARG A 552 -8.05 -24.23 1.91
N ILE A 553 -7.25 -23.16 1.95
CA ILE A 553 -6.22 -22.98 2.98
C ILE A 553 -6.83 -22.60 4.33
N VAL A 554 -7.78 -21.66 4.32
CA VAL A 554 -8.46 -21.21 5.55
C VAL A 554 -9.31 -22.34 6.13
N TYR A 555 -10.03 -23.06 5.27
CA TYR A 555 -10.90 -24.16 5.66
C TYR A 555 -10.17 -25.29 6.39
N VAL A 556 -9.00 -25.72 5.90
CA VAL A 556 -8.22 -26.82 6.49
C VAL A 556 -7.66 -26.45 7.87
N LYS A 557 -7.39 -25.16 8.12
CA LYS A 557 -6.80 -24.67 9.38
C LYS A 557 -7.80 -24.70 10.55
N GLU A 558 -9.09 -24.58 10.26
CA GLU A 558 -10.14 -24.57 11.28
C GLU A 558 -10.54 -26.02 11.65
N TRP A 559 -10.26 -26.40 12.89
CA TRP A 559 -10.56 -27.75 13.41
C TRP A 559 -12.07 -28.05 13.48
N GLU A 560 -12.91 -27.01 13.52
CA GLU A 560 -14.38 -27.15 13.50
C GLU A 560 -14.87 -27.85 12.22
N ASN A 561 -14.22 -27.59 11.09
CA ASN A 561 -14.59 -28.20 9.81
C ASN A 561 -14.25 -29.70 9.82
N TRP A 562 -13.16 -30.09 10.47
CA TRP A 562 -12.81 -31.50 10.68
C TRP A 562 -13.79 -32.21 11.60
N LEU A 563 -14.30 -31.53 12.64
CA LEU A 563 -15.36 -32.07 13.50
C LEU A 563 -16.64 -32.34 12.69
N GLN A 564 -17.02 -31.44 11.78
CA GLN A 564 -18.17 -31.63 10.90
C GLN A 564 -18.00 -32.83 9.96
N TRP A 565 -16.82 -33.01 9.36
CA TRP A 565 -16.53 -34.22 8.58
C TRP A 565 -16.57 -35.50 9.41
N ALA A 566 -16.08 -35.46 10.65
CA ALA A 566 -16.17 -36.60 11.57
C ALA A 566 -17.62 -36.97 11.86
N THR A 567 -18.51 -35.98 12.09
CA THR A 567 -19.95 -36.22 12.24
C THR A 567 -20.58 -36.80 10.96
N VAL A 568 -20.27 -36.23 9.79
CA VAL A 568 -20.80 -36.70 8.50
C VAL A 568 -20.43 -38.16 8.24
N ILE A 569 -19.17 -38.52 8.48
CA ILE A 569 -18.67 -39.89 8.34
C ILE A 569 -19.32 -40.82 9.38
N ALA A 570 -19.43 -40.38 10.64
CA ALA A 570 -20.03 -41.19 11.70
C ALA A 570 -21.51 -41.49 11.43
N ILE A 571 -22.29 -40.50 10.97
CA ILE A 571 -23.70 -40.70 10.58
C ILE A 571 -23.79 -41.65 9.39
N TYR A 572 -22.93 -41.50 8.37
CA TYR A 572 -22.93 -42.40 7.21
C TYR A 572 -22.60 -43.85 7.58
N LEU A 573 -21.65 -44.07 8.48
CA LEU A 573 -21.22 -45.41 8.90
C LEU A 573 -22.19 -46.08 9.89
N SER A 574 -22.92 -45.29 10.70
CA SER A 574 -23.86 -45.81 11.72
C SER A 574 -25.29 -46.00 11.19
N VAL A 575 -25.71 -45.21 10.19
CA VAL A 575 -27.09 -45.22 9.69
C VAL A 575 -27.18 -46.08 8.43
N SER A 576 -27.76 -47.27 8.56
CA SER A 576 -28.04 -48.18 7.44
C SER A 576 -29.48 -48.70 7.51
N PRO A 577 -30.46 -47.92 7.00
CA PRO A 577 -31.86 -48.35 6.98
C PRO A 577 -32.02 -49.47 5.94
N THR A 578 -32.00 -50.71 6.40
CA THR A 578 -32.26 -51.90 5.58
C THR A 578 -33.68 -52.40 5.79
N ASN A 579 -34.24 -53.06 4.77
CA ASN A 579 -35.62 -53.56 4.81
C ASN A 579 -35.80 -54.79 5.71
N GLN A 580 -34.71 -55.46 6.11
CA GLN A 580 -34.76 -56.68 6.92
C GLN A 580 -35.03 -56.35 8.39
N MET A 581 -35.95 -57.09 9.02
CA MET A 581 -36.57 -56.76 10.31
C MET A 581 -35.71 -57.00 11.56
N ASN A 582 -34.53 -57.62 11.46
CA ASN A 582 -33.78 -58.08 12.62
C ASN A 582 -32.49 -57.27 12.90
N ILE A 583 -32.53 -56.44 13.95
CA ILE A 583 -31.39 -55.64 14.45
C ILE A 583 -30.13 -56.50 14.66
N ARG A 584 -30.30 -57.71 15.20
CA ARG A 584 -29.21 -58.63 15.59
C ARG A 584 -28.37 -59.15 14.42
N LYS A 585 -28.92 -59.19 13.20
CA LYS A 585 -28.20 -59.67 12.00
C LYS A 585 -27.54 -58.53 11.22
N ILE A 586 -27.91 -57.28 11.51
CA ILE A 586 -27.62 -56.12 10.68
C ILE A 586 -26.63 -55.19 11.38
N VAL A 587 -26.76 -55.03 12.71
CA VAL A 587 -25.93 -54.11 13.48
C VAL A 587 -24.72 -54.83 14.07
N THR A 588 -23.52 -54.43 13.65
CA THR A 588 -22.25 -54.98 14.14
C THR A 588 -21.79 -54.28 15.42
N THR A 589 -20.89 -54.91 16.18
CA THR A 589 -20.29 -54.33 17.39
C THR A 589 -19.53 -53.03 17.10
N TRP A 590 -18.82 -52.96 15.96
CA TRP A 590 -18.10 -51.75 15.56
C TRP A 590 -19.04 -50.56 15.31
N GLN A 591 -20.26 -50.79 14.82
CA GLN A 591 -21.25 -49.72 14.63
C GLN A 591 -21.73 -49.13 15.95
N HIS A 592 -21.75 -49.90 17.05
CA HIS A 592 -22.09 -49.37 18.37
C HIS A 592 -21.01 -48.39 18.86
N HIS A 593 -19.73 -48.71 18.64
CA HIS A 593 -18.63 -47.80 18.95
C HIS A 593 -18.69 -46.52 18.10
N VAL A 594 -18.93 -46.65 16.79
CA VAL A 594 -19.06 -45.48 15.89
C VAL A 594 -20.28 -44.63 16.23
N ALA A 595 -21.42 -45.24 16.56
CA ALA A 595 -22.63 -44.52 16.96
C ALA A 595 -22.43 -43.76 18.28
N ALA A 596 -21.79 -44.38 19.27
CA ALA A 596 -21.50 -43.77 20.57
C ALA A 596 -20.55 -42.56 20.45
N ILE A 597 -19.48 -42.67 19.65
CA ILE A 597 -18.58 -41.54 19.39
C ILE A 597 -19.28 -40.49 18.52
N GLY A 598 -20.02 -40.93 17.49
CA GLY A 598 -20.72 -40.06 16.57
C GLY A 598 -21.77 -39.19 17.26
N ILE A 599 -22.54 -39.73 18.21
CA ILE A 599 -23.56 -38.96 18.92
C ILE A 599 -22.95 -37.90 19.82
N PHE A 600 -21.82 -38.20 20.44
CA PHE A 600 -21.04 -37.24 21.21
C PHE A 600 -20.54 -36.10 20.31
N PHE A 601 -19.94 -36.43 19.16
CA PHE A 601 -19.48 -35.41 18.20
C PHE A 601 -20.63 -34.57 17.63
N ALA A 602 -21.80 -35.17 17.36
CA ALA A 602 -22.97 -34.44 16.87
C ALA A 602 -23.47 -33.38 17.89
N TRP A 603 -23.53 -33.72 19.18
CA TRP A 603 -23.89 -32.75 20.23
C TRP A 603 -22.79 -31.71 20.47
N PHE A 604 -21.52 -32.12 20.38
CA PHE A 604 -20.39 -31.22 20.50
C PHE A 604 -20.34 -30.21 19.34
N GLU A 605 -20.63 -30.65 18.12
CA GLU A 605 -20.80 -29.79 16.95
C GLU A 605 -21.92 -28.76 17.16
N LEU A 606 -23.07 -29.19 17.66
CA LEU A 606 -24.17 -28.27 17.98
C LEU A 606 -23.74 -27.20 19.00
N MET A 607 -23.00 -27.59 20.04
CA MET A 607 -22.43 -26.66 21.01
C MET A 607 -21.50 -25.64 20.33
N MET A 608 -20.63 -26.08 19.42
CA MET A 608 -19.72 -25.20 18.68
C MET A 608 -20.45 -24.24 17.75
N ILE A 609 -21.49 -24.70 17.06
CA ILE A 609 -22.33 -23.84 16.19
C ILE A 609 -23.05 -22.77 17.03
N VAL A 610 -23.59 -23.14 18.20
CA VAL A 610 -24.16 -22.18 19.16
C VAL A 610 -23.09 -21.18 19.62
N GLY A 611 -21.83 -21.63 19.76
CA GLY A 611 -20.68 -20.79 20.05
C GLY A 611 -20.35 -19.73 19.00
N ARG A 612 -20.90 -19.80 17.78
CA ARG A 612 -20.75 -18.72 16.79
C ARG A 612 -21.64 -17.51 17.10
N PHE A 613 -22.62 -17.64 18.01
CA PHE A 613 -23.41 -16.48 18.44
C PHE A 613 -22.56 -15.48 19.21
N PRO A 614 -22.74 -14.16 19.02
CA PRO A 614 -22.01 -13.16 19.79
C PRO A 614 -22.18 -13.30 21.31
N MET A 615 -23.36 -13.68 21.80
CA MET A 615 -23.64 -13.85 23.23
C MET A 615 -23.06 -15.16 23.80
N PHE A 616 -23.32 -16.30 23.16
CA PHE A 616 -22.88 -17.61 23.65
C PHE A 616 -21.43 -17.91 23.32
N GLY A 617 -20.89 -17.27 22.29
CA GLY A 617 -19.53 -17.48 21.82
C GLY A 617 -18.48 -17.09 22.83
N LEU A 618 -18.75 -16.10 23.68
CA LEU A 618 -17.85 -15.80 24.81
C LEU A 618 -17.69 -17.04 25.70
N TYR A 619 -18.80 -17.67 26.09
CA TYR A 619 -18.76 -18.87 26.93
C TYR A 619 -18.07 -20.05 26.24
N VAL A 620 -18.33 -20.26 24.95
CA VAL A 620 -17.66 -21.33 24.19
C VAL A 620 -16.17 -21.03 24.05
N GLN A 621 -15.76 -19.78 23.83
CA GLN A 621 -14.34 -19.39 23.80
C GLN A 621 -13.67 -19.58 25.16
N MET A 622 -14.36 -19.19 26.25
CA MET A 622 -13.88 -19.42 27.60
C MET A 622 -13.67 -20.91 27.82
N PHE A 623 -14.64 -21.74 27.45
CA PHE A 623 -14.54 -23.20 27.52
C PHE A 623 -13.35 -23.73 26.69
N THR A 624 -13.20 -23.35 25.42
CA THR A 624 -12.10 -23.86 24.57
C THR A 624 -10.74 -23.38 25.04
N THR A 625 -10.62 -22.12 25.48
CA THR A 625 -9.35 -21.55 25.95
C THR A 625 -8.94 -22.17 27.27
N VAL A 626 -9.88 -22.29 28.22
CA VAL A 626 -9.66 -22.98 29.48
C VAL A 626 -9.31 -24.43 29.24
N THR A 627 -9.99 -25.12 28.31
CA THR A 627 -9.66 -26.52 27.94
C THR A 627 -8.24 -26.63 27.39
N ILE A 628 -7.81 -25.74 26.49
CA ILE A 628 -6.45 -25.76 25.94
C ILE A 628 -5.40 -25.52 27.03
N ASN A 629 -5.63 -24.52 27.90
CA ASN A 629 -4.70 -24.22 28.99
C ASN A 629 -4.67 -25.35 30.03
N PHE A 630 -5.84 -25.93 30.34
CA PHE A 630 -5.97 -27.14 31.14
C PHE A 630 -5.19 -28.29 30.51
N SER A 631 -5.31 -28.55 29.21
CA SER A 631 -4.58 -29.63 28.53
C SER A 631 -3.06 -29.42 28.56
N LYS A 632 -2.58 -28.18 28.36
CA LYS A 632 -1.14 -27.84 28.46
C LYS A 632 -0.62 -28.14 29.87
N PHE A 633 -1.37 -27.72 30.89
CA PHE A 633 -1.02 -27.95 32.27
C PHE A 633 -1.08 -29.45 32.60
N PHE A 634 -2.17 -30.12 32.26
CA PHE A 634 -2.33 -31.56 32.46
C PHE A 634 -1.18 -32.36 31.86
N PHE A 635 -0.71 -31.99 30.65
CA PHE A 635 0.45 -32.63 30.02
C PHE A 635 1.78 -32.28 30.72
N ALA A 636 1.96 -31.06 31.21
CA ALA A 636 3.15 -30.69 31.98
C ALA A 636 3.26 -31.48 33.30
N TYR A 637 2.13 -31.79 33.93
CA TYR A 637 2.07 -32.53 35.20
C TYR A 637 1.74 -34.01 35.04
N SER A 638 1.60 -34.52 33.81
CA SER A 638 1.31 -35.94 33.57
C SER A 638 2.46 -36.82 34.06
N CYS A 639 3.71 -36.34 34.03
CA CYS A 639 4.85 -37.05 34.61
C CYS A 639 4.68 -37.31 36.12
N LEU A 640 4.09 -36.36 36.85
CA LEU A 640 3.81 -36.52 38.27
C LEU A 640 2.71 -37.57 38.50
N LEU A 641 1.65 -37.53 37.69
CA LEU A 641 0.57 -38.53 37.73
C LEU A 641 1.07 -39.92 37.36
N ILE A 642 1.97 -40.03 36.37
CA ILE A 642 2.59 -41.30 35.98
C ILE A 642 3.48 -41.82 37.11
N ALA A 643 4.29 -40.96 37.74
CA ALA A 643 5.15 -41.34 38.86
C ALA A 643 4.35 -41.88 40.05
N PHE A 644 3.27 -41.20 40.44
CA PHE A 644 2.38 -41.68 41.51
C PHE A 644 1.63 -42.95 41.10
N GLY A 645 1.13 -43.05 39.87
CA GLY A 645 0.44 -44.25 39.40
C GLY A 645 1.33 -45.48 39.35
N LEU A 646 2.59 -45.33 38.95
CA LEU A 646 3.60 -46.39 39.05
C LEU A 646 3.93 -46.72 40.51
N SER A 647 4.08 -45.71 41.37
CA SER A 647 4.33 -45.93 42.81
C SER A 647 3.18 -46.67 43.49
N PHE A 648 1.93 -46.37 43.15
CA PHE A 648 0.77 -47.09 43.66
C PHE A 648 0.65 -48.50 43.07
N GLY A 649 1.04 -48.70 41.81
CA GLY A 649 1.20 -50.03 41.21
C GLY A 649 2.19 -50.92 41.97
N VAL A 650 3.28 -50.34 42.48
CA VAL A 650 4.27 -51.07 43.30
C VAL A 650 3.75 -51.35 44.71
N LEU A 651 3.13 -50.35 45.37
CA LEU A 651 2.68 -50.47 46.76
C LEU A 651 1.41 -51.32 46.93
N PHE A 652 0.51 -51.27 45.95
CA PHE A 652 -0.79 -51.93 45.96
C PHE A 652 -0.92 -52.98 44.85
N ALA A 653 0.15 -53.71 44.56
CA ALA A 653 0.16 -54.74 43.50
C ALA A 653 -0.91 -55.84 43.70
N ASN A 654 -1.33 -56.09 44.94
CA ASN A 654 -2.36 -57.07 45.27
C ASN A 654 -3.79 -56.56 45.04
N TYR A 655 -3.97 -55.25 44.83
CA TYR A 655 -5.30 -54.64 44.70
C TYR A 655 -5.72 -54.60 43.22
N PRO A 656 -6.96 -55.04 42.87
CA PRO A 656 -7.38 -55.23 41.48
C PRO A 656 -7.26 -53.97 40.63
N SER A 657 -7.49 -52.78 41.20
CA SER A 657 -7.39 -51.50 40.48
C SER A 657 -5.95 -51.11 40.12
N PHE A 658 -4.94 -51.64 40.82
CA PHE A 658 -3.52 -51.33 40.60
C PHE A 658 -2.71 -52.52 40.04
N MET A 659 -3.34 -53.70 39.86
CA MET A 659 -2.71 -54.89 39.26
C MET A 659 -2.16 -54.63 37.85
N ASN A 660 -2.88 -53.85 37.06
CA ASN A 660 -2.51 -53.51 35.71
C ASN A 660 -2.08 -52.04 35.66
N THR A 661 -0.94 -51.75 35.03
CA THR A 661 -0.40 -50.38 34.93
C THR A 661 -1.40 -49.41 34.27
N TYR A 662 -2.16 -49.87 33.27
CA TYR A 662 -3.20 -49.06 32.62
C TYR A 662 -4.32 -48.66 33.59
N TRP A 663 -4.87 -49.62 34.33
CA TRP A 663 -5.94 -49.39 35.29
C TRP A 663 -5.45 -48.59 36.51
N GLY A 664 -4.20 -48.80 36.95
CA GLY A 664 -3.58 -48.04 38.03
C GLY A 664 -3.35 -46.56 37.66
N LEU A 665 -2.92 -46.28 36.43
CA LEU A 665 -2.82 -44.91 35.92
C LEU A 665 -4.19 -44.25 35.79
N LEU A 666 -5.19 -44.97 35.26
CA LEU A 666 -6.57 -44.47 35.18
C LEU A 666 -7.15 -44.17 36.58
N LYS A 667 -6.95 -45.08 37.54
CA LYS A 667 -7.38 -44.88 38.93
C LYS A 667 -6.67 -43.70 39.57
N THR A 668 -5.39 -43.46 39.27
CA THR A 668 -4.64 -42.28 39.74
C THR A 668 -5.18 -40.97 39.16
N ILE A 669 -5.62 -40.97 37.89
CA ILE A 669 -6.27 -39.81 37.27
C ILE A 669 -7.65 -39.55 37.88
N ILE A 670 -8.44 -40.60 38.12
CA ILE A 670 -9.74 -40.50 38.82
C ILE A 670 -9.54 -39.96 40.24
N MET A 671 -8.48 -40.41 40.91
CA MET A 671 -8.14 -39.92 42.25
C MET A 671 -7.79 -38.42 42.27
N MET A 672 -7.29 -37.85 41.18
CA MET A 672 -7.04 -36.41 41.04
C MET A 672 -8.34 -35.59 41.04
N THR A 673 -9.46 -36.13 40.55
CA THR A 673 -10.75 -35.40 40.51
C THR A 673 -11.43 -35.33 41.87
N GLY A 674 -10.84 -35.94 42.90
CA GLY A 674 -11.39 -35.95 44.27
C GLY A 674 -12.36 -37.09 44.53
N GLU A 675 -12.48 -38.05 43.61
CA GLU A 675 -13.19 -39.31 43.87
C GLU A 675 -12.29 -40.24 44.69
N LEU A 676 -12.41 -40.08 46.01
CA LEU A 676 -11.58 -40.71 47.02
C LEU A 676 -12.22 -42.01 47.54
N GLU A 677 -12.31 -43.04 46.69
CA GLU A 677 -12.73 -44.40 47.09
C GLU A 677 -11.61 -45.13 47.87
N PHE A 678 -11.21 -44.59 49.03
CA PHE A 678 -10.12 -45.15 49.85
C PHE A 678 -10.56 -46.11 50.94
N GLU A 679 -11.87 -46.13 51.23
CA GLU A 679 -12.44 -47.01 52.25
C GLU A 679 -12.12 -48.48 51.92
N ASP A 680 -12.15 -48.83 50.64
CA ASP A 680 -11.84 -50.19 50.18
C ASP A 680 -10.35 -50.56 50.21
N ILE A 681 -9.44 -49.57 50.28
CA ILE A 681 -7.98 -49.83 50.27
C ILE A 681 -7.44 -49.93 51.71
N PHE A 682 -7.95 -49.11 52.63
CA PHE A 682 -7.45 -49.04 54.00
C PHE A 682 -8.37 -49.69 55.04
N TYR A 683 -9.67 -49.80 54.75
CA TYR A 683 -10.68 -50.29 55.69
C TYR A 683 -11.44 -51.54 55.22
N ALA A 684 -11.18 -52.05 54.00
CA ALA A 684 -11.80 -53.30 53.53
C ALA A 684 -11.40 -54.48 54.42
N THR A 685 -12.36 -54.97 55.19
CA THR A 685 -12.23 -56.16 56.02
C THR A 685 -12.42 -57.40 55.14
N THR A 686 -11.34 -57.88 54.49
CA THR A 686 -10.89 -59.31 54.47
C THR A 686 -10.10 -59.78 53.23
N ASP A 687 -10.13 -59.13 52.07
CA ASP A 687 -9.58 -59.77 50.84
C ASP A 687 -8.13 -59.38 50.44
N TYR A 688 -7.60 -58.20 50.83
CA TYR A 688 -6.26 -57.74 50.41
C TYR A 688 -5.51 -56.94 51.49
N PRO A 689 -4.55 -57.53 52.23
CA PRO A 689 -3.80 -56.82 53.27
C PRO A 689 -2.74 -55.86 52.69
N ILE A 690 -2.57 -54.68 53.33
CA ILE A 690 -1.51 -53.70 52.99
C ILE A 690 -0.14 -54.24 53.47
N LEU A 691 0.77 -54.49 52.53
CA LEU A 691 2.12 -55.02 52.80
C LEU A 691 3.06 -54.00 53.47
N TYR A 692 2.99 -52.72 53.05
CA TYR A 692 3.89 -51.66 53.52
C TYR A 692 3.10 -50.47 54.08
N PRO A 693 2.58 -50.55 55.32
CA PRO A 693 1.62 -49.57 55.83
C PRO A 693 2.21 -48.16 55.91
N ILE A 694 3.39 -47.99 56.50
CA ILE A 694 3.96 -46.64 56.75
C ILE A 694 4.23 -45.90 55.44
N THR A 695 4.87 -46.56 54.46
CA THR A 695 5.17 -45.95 53.16
C THR A 695 3.91 -45.71 52.34
N SER A 696 2.92 -46.59 52.42
CA SER A 696 1.63 -46.42 51.74
C SER A 696 0.87 -45.20 52.27
N HIS A 697 0.83 -45.00 53.59
CA HIS A 697 0.21 -43.81 54.19
C HIS A 697 0.97 -42.52 53.84
N LEU A 698 2.32 -42.55 53.82
CA LEU A 698 3.13 -41.37 53.46
C LEU A 698 3.01 -41.00 51.98
N MET A 699 3.09 -41.97 51.07
CA MET A 699 2.93 -41.73 49.63
C MET A 699 1.52 -41.26 49.29
N PHE A 700 0.53 -41.80 50.00
CA PHE A 700 -0.85 -41.37 49.89
C PHE A 700 -1.06 -39.93 50.38
N LEU A 701 -0.54 -39.59 51.56
CA LEU A 701 -0.57 -38.21 52.08
C LEU A 701 0.13 -37.23 51.12
N ALA A 702 1.29 -37.62 50.58
CA ALA A 702 2.02 -36.82 49.60
C ALA A 702 1.20 -36.61 48.31
N PHE A 703 0.52 -37.65 47.82
CA PHE A 703 -0.39 -37.53 46.68
C PHE A 703 -1.54 -36.56 46.99
N VAL A 704 -2.17 -36.69 48.17
CA VAL A 704 -3.32 -35.84 48.51
C VAL A 704 -2.92 -34.37 48.57
N ILE A 705 -1.76 -34.08 49.19
CA ILE A 705 -1.25 -32.70 49.28
C ILE A 705 -0.83 -32.17 47.91
N LEU A 706 0.00 -32.91 47.18
CA LEU A 706 0.60 -32.38 45.94
C LEU A 706 -0.38 -32.38 44.76
N VAL A 707 -1.18 -33.44 44.60
CA VAL A 707 -2.06 -33.62 43.44
C VAL A 707 -3.46 -33.11 43.71
N THR A 708 -4.14 -33.57 44.76
CA THR A 708 -5.52 -33.09 45.01
C THR A 708 -5.59 -31.69 45.61
N LEU A 709 -4.68 -31.29 46.51
CA LEU A 709 -4.75 -29.95 47.14
C LEU A 709 -3.98 -28.89 46.35
N VAL A 710 -2.72 -29.13 45.97
CA VAL A 710 -1.92 -28.11 45.28
C VAL A 710 -2.26 -28.07 43.80
N LEU A 711 -2.19 -29.20 43.09
CA LEU A 711 -2.37 -29.24 41.64
C LEU A 711 -3.80 -28.87 41.22
N SER A 712 -4.82 -29.50 41.81
CA SER A 712 -6.22 -29.23 41.47
C SER A 712 -6.63 -27.76 41.74
N ASN A 713 -6.24 -27.20 42.88
CA ASN A 713 -6.55 -25.80 43.20
C ASN A 713 -5.78 -24.80 42.31
N LEU A 714 -4.52 -25.12 41.95
CA LEU A 714 -3.77 -24.31 40.99
C LEU A 714 -4.45 -24.29 39.62
N MET A 715 -4.97 -25.43 39.15
CA MET A 715 -5.71 -25.53 37.89
C MET A 715 -6.97 -24.66 37.89
N VAL A 716 -7.75 -24.71 38.98
CA VAL A 716 -8.94 -23.85 39.14
C VAL A 716 -8.54 -22.38 39.18
N GLY A 717 -7.49 -22.03 39.93
CA GLY A 717 -6.99 -20.65 40.03
C GLY A 717 -6.56 -20.06 38.68
N LEU A 718 -5.84 -20.83 37.86
CA LEU A 718 -5.44 -20.42 36.51
C LEU A 718 -6.65 -20.26 35.59
N ALA A 719 -7.59 -21.22 35.61
CA ALA A 719 -8.81 -21.15 34.82
C ALA A 719 -9.65 -19.89 35.17
N VAL A 720 -9.76 -19.55 36.45
CA VAL A 720 -10.48 -18.34 36.89
C VAL A 720 -9.77 -17.07 36.40
N SER A 721 -8.44 -17.02 36.49
CA SER A 721 -7.66 -15.87 35.98
C SER A 721 -7.84 -15.69 34.47
N ASP A 722 -7.82 -16.78 33.69
CA ASP A 722 -8.04 -16.76 32.25
C ASP A 722 -9.46 -16.29 31.90
N ILE A 723 -10.46 -16.79 32.64
CA ILE A 723 -11.87 -16.38 32.52
C ILE A 723 -12.03 -14.88 32.78
N GLN A 724 -11.44 -14.36 33.85
CA GLN A 724 -11.50 -12.94 34.20
C GLN A 724 -10.81 -12.06 33.13
N GLY A 725 -9.70 -12.53 32.56
CA GLY A 725 -9.02 -11.86 31.44
C GLY A 725 -9.94 -11.73 30.22
N LEU A 726 -10.57 -12.83 29.80
CA LEU A 726 -11.50 -12.86 28.66
C LEU A 726 -12.77 -12.03 28.90
N GLN A 727 -13.26 -11.96 30.14
CA GLN A 727 -14.45 -11.17 30.46
C GLN A 727 -14.22 -9.66 30.30
N LYS A 728 -12.99 -9.18 30.56
CA LYS A 728 -12.64 -7.75 30.39
C LYS A 728 -12.67 -7.31 28.92
N SER A 729 -12.27 -8.18 27.99
CA SER A 729 -12.30 -7.90 26.55
C SER A 729 -13.60 -8.34 25.85
N ALA A 730 -14.48 -9.06 26.56
CA ALA A 730 -15.68 -9.69 26.03
C ALA A 730 -16.58 -8.79 25.20
N GLY A 731 -16.76 -7.52 25.61
CA GLY A 731 -17.60 -6.57 24.88
C GLY A 731 -17.06 -6.27 23.48
N LEU A 732 -15.75 -6.06 23.37
CA LEU A 732 -15.06 -5.80 22.11
C LEU A 732 -14.97 -7.07 21.24
N ASP A 733 -14.58 -8.18 21.86
CA ASP A 733 -14.45 -9.46 21.16
C ASP A 733 -15.79 -9.95 20.61
N ARG A 734 -16.90 -9.66 21.32
CA ARG A 734 -18.26 -9.89 20.83
C ARG A 734 -18.52 -9.13 19.53
N LEU A 735 -18.14 -7.86 19.44
CA LEU A 735 -18.33 -7.03 18.24
C LEU A 735 -17.44 -7.52 17.08
N VAL A 736 -16.18 -7.87 17.37
CA VAL A 736 -15.25 -8.43 16.37
C VAL A 736 -15.82 -9.71 15.76
N ARG A 737 -16.27 -10.66 16.60
CA ARG A 737 -16.88 -11.92 16.15
C ARG A 737 -18.16 -11.69 15.36
N GLN A 738 -18.99 -10.75 15.80
CA GLN A 738 -20.19 -10.39 15.08
C GLN A 738 -19.84 -9.84 13.68
N ALA A 739 -18.79 -9.02 13.55
CA ALA A 739 -18.32 -8.49 12.27
C ALA A 739 -17.75 -9.61 11.38
N GLU A 740 -16.88 -10.48 11.92
CA GLU A 740 -16.31 -11.63 11.21
C GLU A 740 -17.38 -12.59 10.72
N LEU A 741 -18.35 -12.94 11.57
CA LEU A 741 -19.46 -13.82 11.20
C LEU A 741 -20.32 -13.19 10.10
N VAL A 742 -20.65 -11.91 10.24
CA VAL A 742 -21.44 -11.18 9.24
C VAL A 742 -20.71 -11.14 7.90
N ALA A 743 -19.40 -10.87 7.91
CA ALA A 743 -18.60 -10.82 6.71
C ALA A 743 -18.39 -12.19 6.06
N HIS A 744 -18.25 -13.25 6.86
CA HIS A 744 -18.19 -14.62 6.36
C HIS A 744 -19.51 -15.05 5.70
N LEU A 745 -20.65 -14.73 6.32
CA LEU A 745 -21.96 -14.99 5.71
C LEU A 745 -22.16 -14.17 4.43
N GLU A 746 -21.69 -12.93 4.42
CA GLU A 746 -21.67 -12.08 3.22
C GLU A 746 -20.82 -12.73 2.11
N SER A 747 -19.57 -13.08 2.36
CA SER A 747 -18.68 -13.66 1.35
C SER A 747 -19.23 -14.96 0.74
N LEU A 748 -19.87 -15.80 1.56
CA LEU A 748 -20.56 -17.00 1.09
C LEU A 748 -21.73 -16.66 0.16
N LEU A 749 -22.61 -15.74 0.57
CA LEU A 749 -23.77 -15.31 -0.22
C LEU A 749 -23.39 -14.62 -1.54
N PHE A 750 -22.25 -13.91 -1.57
CA PHE A 750 -21.73 -13.20 -2.75
C PHE A 750 -20.68 -13.98 -3.53
N SER A 751 -20.49 -15.27 -3.24
CA SER A 751 -19.52 -16.09 -3.96
C SER A 751 -19.89 -16.29 -5.44
N ARG A 752 -18.87 -16.41 -6.30
CA ARG A 752 -19.04 -16.64 -7.75
C ARG A 752 -19.76 -17.97 -8.05
N LEU A 753 -19.65 -18.94 -7.16
CA LEU A 753 -20.25 -20.26 -7.30
C LEU A 753 -21.79 -20.23 -7.16
N LEU A 754 -22.32 -19.26 -6.41
CA LEU A 754 -23.76 -19.03 -6.24
C LEU A 754 -24.40 -18.27 -7.42
N GLN A 755 -23.60 -17.78 -8.39
CA GLN A 755 -24.11 -17.11 -9.60
C GLN A 755 -24.82 -18.07 -10.57
N CYS A 756 -24.63 -19.38 -10.40
CA CYS A 756 -25.34 -20.40 -11.18
C CYS A 756 -26.81 -20.60 -10.73
N LEU A 757 -27.25 -19.99 -9.62
CA LEU A 757 -28.63 -20.08 -9.15
C LEU A 757 -29.58 -19.15 -9.92
N PRO A 758 -30.89 -19.47 -9.98
CA PRO A 758 -31.87 -18.64 -10.66
C PRO A 758 -31.89 -17.20 -10.13
N ASN A 759 -31.90 -16.21 -11.02
CA ASN A 759 -31.85 -14.78 -10.69
C ASN A 759 -32.90 -14.32 -9.68
N LYS A 760 -34.08 -14.97 -9.62
CA LYS A 760 -35.13 -14.67 -8.63
C LYS A 760 -34.71 -15.03 -7.20
N VAL A 761 -34.02 -16.15 -7.02
CA VAL A 761 -33.50 -16.59 -5.72
C VAL A 761 -32.36 -15.69 -5.29
N LEU A 762 -31.47 -15.34 -6.23
CA LEU A 762 -30.36 -14.43 -5.97
C LEU A 762 -30.85 -13.03 -5.56
N ALA A 763 -31.85 -12.49 -6.27
CA ALA A 763 -32.47 -11.21 -5.92
C ALA A 763 -33.17 -11.25 -4.56
N PHE A 764 -33.79 -12.38 -4.20
CA PHE A 764 -34.37 -12.58 -2.88
C PHE A 764 -33.31 -12.60 -1.77
N LEU A 765 -32.23 -13.36 -1.95
CA LEU A 765 -31.11 -13.44 -1.01
C LEU A 765 -30.44 -12.08 -0.83
N TYR A 766 -30.09 -11.40 -1.92
CA TYR A 766 -29.46 -10.08 -1.89
C TYR A 766 -30.37 -9.02 -1.28
N GLY A 767 -31.68 -9.08 -1.57
CA GLY A 767 -32.67 -8.18 -0.98
C GLY A 767 -32.82 -8.32 0.54
N HIS A 768 -32.47 -9.48 1.11
CA HIS A 768 -32.54 -9.75 2.55
C HIS A 768 -31.19 -9.67 3.26
N ALA A 769 -30.07 -9.76 2.54
CA ALA A 769 -28.72 -9.77 3.11
C ALA A 769 -28.07 -8.37 3.18
N LEU A 770 -28.19 -7.55 2.12
CA LEU A 770 -27.55 -6.23 2.06
C LEU A 770 -28.31 -5.20 2.89
N LEU A 771 -27.59 -4.34 3.59
CA LEU A 771 -28.16 -3.18 4.27
C LEU A 771 -28.48 -2.07 3.25
N LEU A 772 -27.53 -1.76 2.38
CA LEU A 772 -27.51 -0.65 1.43
C LEU A 772 -28.00 -1.10 0.05
N LYS A 773 -29.31 -1.35 -0.08
CA LYS A 773 -29.94 -1.85 -1.32
C LYS A 773 -30.00 -0.82 -2.47
N SER A 774 -30.02 0.48 -2.15
CA SER A 774 -30.09 1.57 -3.13
C SER A 774 -29.43 2.84 -2.59
N GLN A 775 -28.99 3.72 -3.49
CA GLN A 775 -28.31 5.00 -3.17
C GLN A 775 -29.12 5.93 -2.24
N TYR A 776 -30.40 5.66 -2.00
CA TYR A 776 -31.32 6.51 -1.21
C TYR A 776 -31.51 6.07 0.26
N HIS A 777 -31.03 4.89 0.68
CA HIS A 777 -31.26 4.32 2.03
C HIS A 777 -30.00 4.29 2.94
N TRP A 778 -29.05 5.18 2.70
CA TRP A 778 -27.74 5.22 3.36
C TRP A 778 -27.72 5.93 4.72
N ALA A 779 -28.80 6.63 5.05
CA ALA A 779 -28.93 7.41 6.27
C ALA A 779 -30.05 6.85 7.15
N LEU A 780 -29.77 6.70 8.44
CA LEU A 780 -30.80 6.37 9.43
C LEU A 780 -31.15 7.61 10.24
N TYR A 781 -32.44 7.90 10.32
CA TYR A 781 -33.00 8.94 11.15
C TYR A 781 -33.54 8.32 12.44
N ILE A 782 -33.06 8.80 13.58
CA ILE A 782 -33.42 8.36 14.92
C ILE A 782 -33.95 9.56 15.69
N ARG A 783 -35.05 9.39 16.41
CA ARG A 783 -35.53 10.36 17.41
C ARG A 783 -35.17 9.84 18.80
N PRO A 784 -34.18 10.42 19.49
CA PRO A 784 -33.69 9.87 20.76
C PRO A 784 -34.75 9.80 21.86
N ASN A 785 -35.70 10.74 21.83
CA ASN A 785 -36.73 10.90 22.84
C ASN A 785 -38.06 10.20 22.49
N ASP A 786 -38.18 9.58 21.32
CA ASP A 786 -39.41 8.89 20.90
C ASP A 786 -39.45 7.46 21.50
N PRO A 787 -40.41 7.14 22.39
CA PRO A 787 -40.53 5.80 22.96
C PRO A 787 -40.90 4.73 21.93
N ARG A 788 -41.35 5.09 20.72
CA ARG A 788 -41.73 4.16 19.64
C ARG A 788 -40.53 3.69 18.80
N GLU A 789 -39.35 4.26 19.00
CA GLU A 789 -38.15 3.95 18.23
C GLU A 789 -37.48 2.66 18.73
N GLU A 790 -37.99 1.50 18.31
CA GLU A 790 -37.46 0.16 18.68
C GLU A 790 -36.47 -0.42 17.66
N ARG A 791 -36.05 0.37 16.65
CA ARG A 791 -35.13 -0.14 15.63
C ARG A 791 -33.74 -0.41 16.18
N ILE A 792 -33.32 0.33 17.21
CA ILE A 792 -31.99 0.32 17.82
C ILE A 792 -32.10 0.23 19.36
N PRO A 793 -31.15 -0.42 20.07
CA PRO A 793 -31.11 -0.42 21.53
C PRO A 793 -30.99 0.99 22.15
N LYS A 794 -31.70 1.23 23.25
CA LYS A 794 -31.71 2.53 23.95
C LYS A 794 -30.32 2.97 24.43
N ASP A 795 -29.49 2.02 24.86
CA ASP A 795 -28.11 2.31 25.29
C ASP A 795 -27.27 2.89 24.14
N LEU A 796 -27.47 2.38 22.92
CA LEU A 796 -26.76 2.88 21.75
C LEU A 796 -27.26 4.26 21.32
N VAL A 797 -28.58 4.48 21.39
CA VAL A 797 -29.17 5.82 21.18
C VAL A 797 -28.60 6.83 22.18
N ARG A 798 -28.45 6.44 23.45
CA ARG A 798 -27.81 7.26 24.49
C ARG A 798 -26.35 7.56 24.15
N ASN A 799 -25.57 6.57 23.72
CA ASN A 799 -24.16 6.77 23.35
C ASN A 799 -24.03 7.72 22.14
N ILE A 800 -24.88 7.57 21.12
CA ILE A 800 -24.92 8.49 19.97
C ILE A 800 -25.26 9.91 20.44
N TYR A 801 -26.26 10.04 21.31
CA TYR A 801 -26.70 11.33 21.85
C TYR A 801 -25.60 11.99 22.70
N GLN A 802 -24.89 11.23 23.53
CA GLN A 802 -23.74 11.71 24.31
C GLN A 802 -22.60 12.20 23.41
N LEU A 803 -22.24 11.43 22.37
CA LEU A 803 -21.20 11.82 21.41
C LEU A 803 -21.56 13.15 20.71
N VAL A 804 -22.83 13.33 20.36
CA VAL A 804 -23.33 14.58 19.77
C VAL A 804 -23.21 15.77 20.72
N ILE A 805 -23.51 15.59 22.01
CA ILE A 805 -23.36 16.63 23.03
C ILE A 805 -21.88 17.01 23.21
N GLU A 806 -21.00 16.02 23.41
CA GLU A 806 -19.56 16.23 23.58
C GLU A 806 -18.95 17.00 22.41
N LYS A 807 -19.43 16.74 21.19
CA LYS A 807 -19.01 17.46 19.98
C LYS A 807 -19.45 18.92 19.96
N ARG A 808 -20.59 19.26 20.57
CA ARG A 808 -21.09 20.65 20.63
C ARG A 808 -20.35 21.46 21.69
N ASP A 809 -19.95 20.81 22.79
CA ASP A 809 -19.24 21.43 23.91
C ASP A 809 -17.74 21.65 23.62
N LYS A 810 -17.17 20.95 22.63
CA LYS A 810 -15.84 21.30 22.09
C LYS A 810 -15.89 22.70 21.46
N PRO A 811 -15.07 23.68 21.91
CA PRO A 811 -15.09 25.02 21.34
C PRO A 811 -14.80 24.95 19.85
N LYS A 812 -15.73 25.45 19.02
CA LYS A 812 -15.55 25.55 17.57
C LYS A 812 -14.34 26.44 17.28
N ILE A 813 -13.17 25.85 17.06
CA ILE A 813 -12.04 26.54 16.43
C ILE A 813 -12.43 26.78 14.96
N GLY A 814 -13.04 27.94 14.72
CA GLY A 814 -13.28 28.61 13.44
C GLY A 814 -13.46 27.76 12.19
N LYS A 815 -14.71 27.39 11.87
CA LYS A 815 -15.13 27.30 10.46
C LYS A 815 -15.15 28.71 9.87
N LYS A 816 -14.02 29.18 9.32
CA LYS A 816 -14.08 30.19 8.25
C LYS A 816 -14.45 29.46 6.97
N GLN A 817 -15.71 29.62 6.60
CA GLN A 817 -16.23 29.40 5.27
C GLN A 817 -15.34 30.22 4.32
N VAL A 818 -14.60 29.54 3.45
CA VAL A 818 -13.84 30.19 2.38
C VAL A 818 -14.87 30.61 1.34
N ASP A 819 -15.41 31.82 1.48
CA ASP A 819 -16.09 32.50 0.39
C ASP A 819 -15.03 32.80 -0.69
N LEU A 820 -15.23 32.19 -1.86
CA LEU A 820 -14.32 32.21 -3.00
C LEU A 820 -14.16 33.58 -3.67
N ASP A 821 -14.88 34.63 -3.25
CA ASP A 821 -14.93 35.91 -3.97
C ASP A 821 -14.09 37.04 -3.36
N HIS A 822 -13.40 36.81 -2.23
CA HIS A 822 -12.63 37.88 -1.57
C HIS A 822 -11.12 37.90 -1.89
N TRP A 823 -10.65 37.04 -2.80
CA TRP A 823 -9.23 36.87 -3.11
C TRP A 823 -8.74 37.60 -4.38
N LYS A 824 -9.56 38.48 -4.98
CA LYS A 824 -9.16 39.22 -6.19
C LYS A 824 -8.37 40.52 -5.95
N ASN A 825 -8.33 41.08 -4.73
CA ASN A 825 -7.89 42.48 -4.54
C ASN A 825 -6.73 42.70 -3.56
N LYS A 826 -5.81 41.74 -3.36
CA LYS A 826 -4.69 42.00 -2.44
C LYS A 826 -3.32 41.45 -2.84
N PHE A 827 -2.96 41.54 -4.11
CA PHE A 827 -1.57 41.38 -4.55
C PHE A 827 -1.17 42.42 -5.59
N THR A 828 -1.17 43.68 -5.16
CA THR A 828 -0.25 44.70 -5.67
C THR A 828 0.38 45.37 -4.46
N THR A 829 1.64 45.02 -4.16
CA THR A 829 2.73 45.86 -3.61
C THR A 829 3.71 45.01 -2.79
N ARG A 830 4.86 44.72 -3.41
CA ARG A 830 6.25 44.92 -2.94
C ARG A 830 6.67 44.53 -1.50
N THR A 831 7.65 43.63 -1.46
CA THR A 831 8.94 43.64 -0.74
C THR A 831 8.97 44.14 0.72
N ASP A 832 9.33 43.27 1.67
CA ASP A 832 10.62 43.35 2.38
C ASP A 832 10.79 42.22 3.43
N GLY A 833 12.04 41.78 3.58
CA GLY A 833 12.45 40.72 4.49
C GLY A 833 12.63 41.18 5.93
N ASN A 834 11.99 40.48 6.88
CA ASN A 834 12.44 40.21 8.25
C ASN A 834 11.30 39.57 9.05
N SER A 835 11.21 38.24 9.10
CA SER A 835 10.15 37.54 9.87
C SER A 835 10.62 36.31 10.67
N SER A 836 11.93 36.04 10.78
CA SER A 836 12.40 34.86 11.51
C SER A 836 12.64 35.09 13.02
N TYR A 837 12.64 36.34 13.51
CA TYR A 837 12.94 36.65 14.91
C TYR A 837 11.72 36.88 15.83
N ILE A 838 10.51 37.06 15.29
CA ILE A 838 9.31 37.40 16.10
C ILE A 838 8.55 36.14 16.60
N SER A 839 8.70 35.00 15.93
CA SER A 839 7.96 33.76 16.25
C SER A 839 8.43 33.05 17.53
N ARG A 840 9.72 33.16 17.90
CA ARG A 840 10.26 32.48 19.10
C ARG A 840 9.90 33.16 20.42
N ASN A 841 9.73 34.48 20.45
CA ASN A 841 9.37 35.19 21.69
C ASN A 841 7.90 34.97 22.09
N ASN A 842 6.99 34.88 21.12
CA ASN A 842 5.57 34.65 21.40
C ASN A 842 5.30 33.26 22.01
N LYS A 843 6.05 32.23 21.60
CA LYS A 843 5.95 30.89 22.22
C LYS A 843 6.44 30.89 23.67
N LYS A 844 7.60 31.51 23.97
CA LYS A 844 8.13 31.61 25.35
C LYS A 844 7.17 32.35 26.28
N GLN A 845 6.51 33.40 25.79
CA GLN A 845 5.59 34.21 26.60
C GLN A 845 4.24 33.50 26.84
N SER A 846 3.81 32.64 25.91
CA SER A 846 2.64 31.77 26.08
C SER A 846 2.86 30.69 27.14
N TYR A 847 4.01 29.99 27.12
CA TYR A 847 4.35 29.00 28.14
C TYR A 847 4.49 29.60 29.53
N LYS A 848 5.04 30.82 29.64
CA LYS A 848 5.16 31.51 30.94
C LYS A 848 3.81 31.88 31.55
N ARG A 849 2.82 32.23 30.71
CA ARG A 849 1.43 32.48 31.14
C ARG A 849 0.72 31.20 31.57
N GLN A 850 0.86 30.11 30.81
CA GLN A 850 0.31 28.81 31.20
C GLN A 850 0.89 28.31 32.52
N MET A 851 2.20 28.46 32.74
CA MET A 851 2.86 28.07 33.99
C MET A 851 2.36 28.92 35.18
N GLN A 852 2.16 30.22 35.01
CA GLN A 852 1.62 31.09 36.05
C GLN A 852 0.16 30.76 36.39
N GLN A 853 -0.63 30.31 35.42
CA GLN A 853 -2.02 29.92 35.63
C GLN A 853 -2.11 28.60 36.43
N LEU A 854 -1.30 27.61 36.06
CA LEU A 854 -1.17 26.35 36.81
C LEU A 854 -0.70 26.58 38.25
N LEU A 855 0.25 27.49 38.47
CA LEU A 855 0.75 27.81 39.80
C LEU A 855 -0.33 28.49 40.67
N LYS A 856 -1.23 29.26 40.05
CA LYS A 856 -2.37 29.88 40.73
C LYS A 856 -3.43 28.85 41.13
N GLU A 857 -3.75 27.93 40.22
CA GLU A 857 -4.70 26.84 40.48
C GLU A 857 -4.21 25.90 41.60
N THR A 858 -2.92 25.57 41.61
CA THR A 858 -2.32 24.76 42.69
C THR A 858 -2.33 25.49 44.05
N GLN A 859 -2.11 26.81 44.09
CA GLN A 859 -2.21 27.58 45.33
C GLN A 859 -3.64 27.67 45.87
N GLU A 860 -4.64 27.81 44.98
CA GLU A 860 -6.06 27.78 45.39
C GLU A 860 -6.45 26.39 45.92
N PHE A 861 -5.95 25.33 45.28
CA PHE A 861 -6.18 23.96 45.74
C PHE A 861 -5.53 23.69 47.11
N CYS A 862 -4.31 24.19 47.34
CA CYS A 862 -3.64 24.09 48.64
C CYS A 862 -4.40 24.86 49.73
N LYS A 863 -4.90 26.08 49.44
CA LYS A 863 -5.74 26.83 50.39
C LYS A 863 -7.04 26.10 50.72
N TYR A 864 -7.67 25.48 49.72
CA TYR A 864 -8.87 24.68 49.92
C TYR A 864 -8.61 23.45 50.81
N LEU A 865 -7.49 22.75 50.58
CA LEU A 865 -7.07 21.63 51.44
C LEU A 865 -6.77 22.08 52.86
N GLN A 866 -6.12 23.23 53.02
CA GLN A 866 -5.77 23.77 54.33
C GLN A 866 -7.02 24.19 55.11
N GLN A 867 -7.99 24.83 54.46
CA GLN A 867 -9.30 25.10 55.08
C GLN A 867 -10.05 23.81 55.49
N ARG A 868 -9.90 22.72 54.75
CA ARG A 868 -10.50 21.43 55.12
C ARG A 868 -9.76 20.72 56.25
N LEU A 869 -8.44 20.91 56.35
CA LEU A 869 -7.63 20.41 57.46
C LEU A 869 -7.96 21.16 58.75
N ASP A 870 -8.06 22.49 58.71
CA ASP A 870 -8.42 23.31 59.89
C ASP A 870 -9.81 22.92 60.43
N VAL A 871 -10.78 22.65 59.54
CA VAL A 871 -12.13 22.18 59.93
C VAL A 871 -12.13 20.78 60.56
N LEU A 872 -11.12 19.94 60.25
CA LEU A 872 -10.97 18.60 60.84
C LEU A 872 -10.19 18.62 62.16
N GLU A 873 -9.38 19.65 62.43
CA GLU A 873 -8.69 19.83 63.72
C GLU A 873 -9.60 20.43 64.81
N ASP A 874 -10.66 21.15 64.42
CA ASP A 874 -11.66 21.72 65.33
C ASP A 874 -12.81 20.76 65.70
N THR A 875 -12.83 19.53 65.16
CA THR A 875 -13.77 18.44 65.48
C THR A 875 -13.07 17.29 66.18
#